data_AF-A0A1B9J222-F1
#
_entry.id   AF-A0A1B9J222-F1
#
_cell.length_a   1.000
_cell.length_b   1.000
_cell.length_c   1.000
_cell.angle_alpha   90.00
_cell.angle_beta   90.00
_cell.angle_gamma   90.00
#
_symmetry.space_group_name_H-M   'P 1'
#
loop_
_entity.id
_entity.type
_entity.pdbx_description
1 polymer ?
#
loop_
_entity_poly.entity_id
_entity_poly.type
_entity_poly.pdbx_seq_one_letter_code
_entity_poly.pdbx_strand_id
1 'polypeptide(L)'
;MSMLDRLRMRRASFSPTPSTSSASSSTTSSPVPPAASYFPPPGRIPPAYENPDKNGVNWLFALPDELLERVFVGLDRITLSRCFRVCKRLNEILSSSIPISLTYTLQCNSLKLNPNALLPQSSNTNHIPPSKAVLLSTLRERLTRFKNFQARSSNSIKFQESEGRLYEYLEGVLLRNVPPVQFIGPREAGREVAVYELSKGDDWEDINVKEEKKDKSNTEEQGGDEEEEVVEEYEEDQLVNDIRKTHKFDFDMQDFAVDPGQDLFVVAEVRHPSPRNYTLHIHLLTLSTFQPHPKAAQPVLEWPGPLHARIASLGFQICDDGLFVLRNNNSGAKDHLVGWQWTTGRLAVTLKPPAVSTFESFILLTPTSFLVPSVRTRLRPDSLIQDDLADARDLVFTHHLYIYAFPPFSSTTNCPTTSTASEGTNSNEPAPPHTPTQIAIIDLPEFVIDLDENLPPPRLTIRTDPPPRHTFPTHPPENIQQFVPDPESGIIIIEFYCQPLAAAPHNHPHFVMFSLKKTFLAYLPAPTSPLLLQAFPRPAPVVRWESIAPKVRLIGPDEPEPSWVCYVYGSRYVVPYPHASESSTTVRLYDFDPMRVRQEIYSRRNEGFVGSLPTSPRGIVQRLMFGLSTTSSASNTSSTPPTASANEKGGSPSKRKSLDGSQSQRYDGDRDGIVLVSEETVLKKKLPLKYEIKTGRELPFVYSEKRYMNREIDTVVMDGERLVLFDYTDDKEFMEILDF
;
A
#
# COMPACT_ATOMS: atom_id res chain seq x y z
N MET A 1 12.64 -22.77 36.07
CA MET A 1 12.59 -22.84 34.59
C MET A 1 11.27 -23.42 34.17
N SER A 2 10.54 -22.69 33.33
CA SER A 2 9.25 -23.10 32.76
C SER A 2 9.44 -24.08 31.59
N MET A 3 8.34 -24.70 31.15
CA MET A 3 8.34 -25.54 29.93
C MET A 3 8.62 -24.72 28.66
N LEU A 4 8.28 -23.43 28.65
CA LEU A 4 8.56 -22.50 27.54
C LEU A 4 10.06 -22.24 27.37
N ASP A 5 10.83 -22.17 28.46
CA ASP A 5 12.29 -21.97 28.42
C ASP A 5 13.00 -23.16 27.76
N ARG A 6 12.50 -24.38 28.01
CA ARG A 6 13.05 -25.62 27.41
C ARG A 6 12.77 -25.74 25.91
N LEU A 7 11.70 -25.15 25.41
CA LEU A 7 11.38 -25.13 23.97
C LEU A 7 12.24 -24.12 23.20
N ARG A 8 12.57 -22.97 23.80
CA ARG A 8 13.44 -21.96 23.17
C ARG A 8 14.89 -22.41 23.03
N MET A 9 15.43 -23.12 24.02
CA MET A 9 16.82 -23.62 24.01
C MET A 9 17.11 -24.65 22.88
N ARG A 10 16.11 -25.39 22.39
CA ARG A 10 16.31 -26.46 21.38
C ARG A 10 16.60 -25.98 19.94
N ARG A 11 16.55 -24.67 19.66
CA ARG A 11 16.88 -24.12 18.32
C ARG A 11 18.33 -23.66 18.16
N ALA A 12 19.16 -23.71 19.21
CA ALA A 12 20.46 -23.03 19.27
C ALA A 12 21.68 -23.96 19.39
N SER A 13 21.60 -25.22 18.94
CA SER A 13 22.70 -26.20 19.05
C SER A 13 23.02 -26.90 17.73
N PHE A 14 23.87 -26.27 16.91
CA PHE A 14 24.70 -26.96 15.93
C PHE A 14 26.14 -26.47 16.09
N SER A 15 26.98 -27.30 16.71
CA SER A 15 28.43 -27.11 16.72
C SER A 15 29.04 -27.79 15.49
N PRO A 16 30.06 -27.19 14.84
CA PRO A 16 30.78 -27.84 13.75
C PRO A 16 31.85 -28.79 14.28
N THR A 17 32.05 -29.92 13.62
CA THR A 17 33.27 -30.74 13.73
C THR A 17 34.04 -30.74 12.40
N PRO A 18 35.38 -30.72 12.42
CA PRO A 18 36.18 -30.56 11.23
C PRO A 18 36.50 -31.89 10.54
N SER A 19 36.61 -31.89 9.22
CA SER A 19 37.42 -32.89 8.51
C SER A 19 37.95 -32.34 7.18
N THR A 20 39.09 -32.89 6.77
CA THR A 20 39.95 -32.41 5.69
C THR A 20 39.77 -33.18 4.38
N SER A 21 40.02 -32.47 3.28
CA SER A 21 40.57 -32.94 2.01
C SER A 21 39.85 -34.00 1.16
N SER A 22 39.74 -33.62 -0.12
CA SER A 22 39.91 -34.42 -1.35
C SER A 22 38.66 -34.90 -2.14
N ALA A 23 38.50 -34.24 -3.29
CA ALA A 23 38.27 -34.80 -4.61
C ALA A 23 36.92 -35.46 -5.01
N SER A 24 36.65 -35.26 -6.31
CA SER A 24 35.66 -35.90 -7.20
C SER A 24 34.22 -35.37 -7.16
N SER A 25 33.74 -35.10 -8.39
CA SER A 25 32.44 -34.55 -8.72
C SER A 25 31.42 -35.66 -8.98
N SER A 26 30.30 -35.64 -8.26
CA SER A 26 29.06 -36.27 -8.73
C SER A 26 27.84 -35.52 -8.21
N THR A 27 26.98 -35.09 -9.14
CA THR A 27 25.70 -34.46 -8.86
C THR A 27 24.70 -35.51 -8.37
N THR A 28 24.55 -35.62 -7.05
CA THR A 28 23.47 -36.41 -6.43
C THR A 28 22.49 -35.46 -5.77
N SER A 29 21.25 -35.43 -6.27
CA SER A 29 20.16 -34.67 -5.69
C SER A 29 19.83 -35.16 -4.28
N SER A 30 19.96 -34.30 -3.28
CA SER A 30 19.51 -34.57 -1.91
C SER A 30 18.03 -34.94 -1.91
N PRO A 31 17.62 -36.11 -1.36
CA PRO A 31 16.21 -36.45 -1.30
C PRO A 31 15.48 -35.50 -0.35
N VAL A 32 14.36 -34.94 -0.83
CA VAL A 32 13.41 -34.21 0.01
C VAL A 32 12.98 -35.16 1.14
N PRO A 33 13.03 -34.74 2.42
CA PRO A 33 12.57 -35.60 3.51
C PRO A 33 11.10 -35.95 3.27
N PRO A 34 10.70 -37.23 3.31
CA PRO A 34 9.31 -37.61 3.09
C PRO A 34 8.43 -36.90 4.13
N ALA A 35 7.27 -36.42 3.69
CA ALA A 35 6.31 -35.76 4.57
C ALA A 35 6.08 -36.63 5.81
N ALA A 36 6.40 -36.10 6.99
CA ALA A 36 6.40 -36.86 8.23
C ALA A 36 5.04 -37.55 8.40
N SER A 37 5.06 -38.88 8.41
CA SER A 37 3.85 -39.66 8.59
C SER A 37 3.23 -39.28 9.93
N TYR A 38 2.01 -38.73 9.92
CA TYR A 38 1.27 -38.36 11.13
C TYR A 38 0.92 -39.56 12.03
N PHE A 39 1.20 -40.79 11.56
CA PHE A 39 1.17 -41.98 12.40
C PHE A 39 2.25 -41.88 13.48
N PRO A 40 1.88 -41.97 14.77
CA PRO A 40 2.86 -41.97 15.84
C PRO A 40 3.82 -43.16 15.66
N PRO A 41 5.12 -43.01 16.01
CA PRO A 41 6.08 -44.09 15.84
C PRO A 41 5.60 -45.34 16.59
N PRO A 42 5.75 -46.55 16.00
CA PRO A 42 5.25 -47.78 16.59
C PRO A 42 5.86 -47.96 17.99
N GLY A 43 4.98 -48.09 18.99
CA GLY A 43 5.36 -48.14 20.42
C GLY A 43 5.17 -46.83 21.20
N ARG A 44 4.78 -45.70 20.58
CA ARG A 44 4.34 -44.52 21.33
C ARG A 44 3.04 -44.83 22.07
N ILE A 45 3.12 -44.92 23.40
CA ILE A 45 1.93 -44.92 24.26
C ILE A 45 1.28 -43.52 24.15
N PRO A 46 0.04 -43.40 23.68
CA PRO A 46 -0.64 -42.11 23.65
C PRO A 46 -0.86 -41.61 25.09
N PRO A 47 -0.51 -40.36 25.43
CA PRO A 47 -0.84 -39.78 26.73
C PRO A 47 -2.36 -39.80 26.96
N ALA A 48 -2.79 -39.80 28.22
CA ALA A 48 -4.19 -40.03 28.59
C ALA A 48 -5.22 -39.13 27.88
N TYR A 49 -4.83 -37.90 27.48
CA TYR A 49 -5.69 -36.96 26.76
C TYR A 49 -5.84 -37.25 25.25
N GLU A 50 -5.01 -38.11 24.65
CA GLU A 50 -5.15 -38.56 23.26
C GLU A 50 -6.17 -39.70 23.13
N ASN A 51 -6.42 -40.45 24.22
CA ASN A 51 -7.49 -41.44 24.28
C ASN A 51 -8.82 -40.75 24.63
N PRO A 52 -9.96 -41.09 24.00
CA PRO A 52 -11.27 -40.58 24.41
C PRO A 52 -11.59 -40.90 25.88
N ASP A 53 -12.51 -40.15 26.46
CA ASP A 53 -13.06 -40.48 27.77
C ASP A 53 -13.85 -41.81 27.74
N LYS A 54 -14.32 -42.27 28.90
CA LYS A 54 -15.11 -43.51 29.05
C LYS A 54 -16.42 -43.54 28.23
N ASN A 55 -16.87 -42.40 27.73
CA ASN A 55 -18.08 -42.24 26.91
C ASN A 55 -17.75 -42.05 25.42
N GLY A 56 -16.47 -42.07 25.03
CA GLY A 56 -16.01 -41.81 23.65
C GLY A 56 -15.82 -40.34 23.29
N VAL A 57 -15.94 -39.42 24.26
CA VAL A 57 -15.77 -37.97 24.04
C VAL A 57 -14.28 -37.62 24.00
N ASN A 58 -13.87 -36.87 22.97
CA ASN A 58 -12.50 -36.34 22.91
C ASN A 58 -12.31 -35.24 23.97
N TRP A 59 -11.22 -35.28 24.74
CA TRP A 59 -10.94 -34.33 25.82
C TRP A 59 -10.93 -32.85 25.39
N LEU A 60 -10.66 -32.54 24.11
CA LEU A 60 -10.80 -31.19 23.58
C LEU A 60 -12.25 -30.68 23.71
N PHE A 61 -13.24 -31.53 23.44
CA PHE A 61 -14.67 -31.21 23.55
C PHE A 61 -15.23 -31.38 24.97
N ALA A 62 -14.41 -31.82 25.93
CA ALA A 62 -14.75 -31.77 27.34
C ALA A 62 -14.44 -30.40 27.98
N LEU A 63 -13.74 -29.51 27.26
CA LEU A 63 -13.55 -28.13 27.65
C LEU A 63 -14.82 -27.30 27.38
N PRO A 64 -15.20 -26.36 28.26
CA PRO A 64 -16.23 -25.37 27.96
C PRO A 64 -15.92 -24.56 26.70
N ASP A 65 -16.96 -24.21 25.94
CA ASP A 65 -16.83 -23.53 24.64
C ASP A 65 -16.13 -22.15 24.81
N GLU A 66 -16.18 -21.50 25.97
CA GLU A 66 -15.47 -20.24 26.27
C GLU A 66 -13.94 -20.42 26.37
N LEU A 67 -13.48 -21.57 26.86
CA LEU A 67 -12.05 -21.90 26.86
C LEU A 67 -11.56 -22.24 25.46
N LEU A 68 -12.38 -22.95 24.68
CA LEU A 68 -12.11 -23.23 23.28
C LEU A 68 -12.04 -21.93 22.47
N GLU A 69 -12.97 -21.00 22.65
CA GLU A 69 -12.94 -19.68 22.02
C GLU A 69 -11.63 -18.94 22.30
N ARG A 70 -11.22 -18.85 23.57
CA ARG A 70 -9.96 -18.19 23.96
C ARG A 70 -8.74 -18.83 23.31
N VAL A 71 -8.72 -20.17 23.16
CA VAL A 71 -7.65 -20.88 22.46
C VAL A 71 -7.68 -20.54 20.97
N PHE A 72 -8.83 -20.64 20.31
CA PHE A 72 -8.96 -20.44 18.87
C PHE A 72 -8.71 -18.98 18.43
N VAL A 73 -9.14 -17.98 19.21
CA VAL A 73 -8.82 -16.56 18.97
C VAL A 73 -7.30 -16.30 19.04
N GLY A 74 -6.55 -17.10 19.80
CA GLY A 74 -5.09 -17.03 19.87
C GLY A 74 -4.33 -17.78 18.76
N LEU A 75 -5.01 -18.49 17.85
CA LEU A 75 -4.36 -19.25 16.78
C LEU A 75 -4.08 -18.39 15.54
N ASP A 76 -3.04 -18.78 14.82
CA ASP A 76 -2.74 -18.19 13.52
C ASP A 76 -3.71 -18.69 12.43
N ARG A 77 -3.81 -17.90 11.36
CA ARG A 77 -4.71 -18.14 10.22
C ARG A 77 -4.58 -19.54 9.63
N ILE A 78 -3.37 -20.06 9.47
CA ILE A 78 -3.12 -21.35 8.82
C ILE A 78 -3.64 -22.48 9.72
N THR A 79 -3.43 -22.36 11.03
CA THR A 79 -3.98 -23.31 12.00
C THR A 79 -5.50 -23.22 12.08
N LEU A 80 -6.10 -22.02 12.12
CA LEU A 80 -7.56 -21.85 12.08
C LEU A 80 -8.18 -22.45 10.81
N SER A 81 -7.67 -22.13 9.61
CA SER A 81 -8.16 -22.71 8.34
C SER A 81 -8.05 -24.24 8.29
N ARG A 82 -7.10 -24.84 9.04
CA ARG A 82 -7.02 -26.30 9.21
C ARG A 82 -8.10 -26.81 10.16
N CYS A 83 -8.32 -26.16 11.31
CA CYS A 83 -9.33 -26.56 12.30
C CYS A 83 -10.75 -26.62 11.70
N PHE A 84 -11.12 -25.68 10.82
CA PHE A 84 -12.39 -25.72 10.06
C PHE A 84 -12.61 -27.01 9.23
N ARG A 85 -11.52 -27.73 8.91
CA ARG A 85 -11.53 -28.94 8.07
C ARG A 85 -11.35 -30.25 8.85
N VAL A 86 -11.12 -30.19 10.17
CA VAL A 86 -10.82 -31.39 10.99
C VAL A 86 -12.06 -32.24 11.24
N CYS A 87 -13.13 -31.65 11.78
CA CYS A 87 -14.38 -32.37 12.03
C CYS A 87 -15.58 -31.42 12.13
N LYS A 88 -16.80 -31.97 12.04
CA LYS A 88 -18.05 -31.20 12.08
C LYS A 88 -18.20 -30.36 13.35
N ARG A 89 -17.93 -30.91 14.54
CA ARG A 89 -18.06 -30.20 15.82
C ARG A 89 -17.10 -29.00 15.94
N LEU A 90 -15.86 -29.12 15.44
CA LEU A 90 -14.95 -27.98 15.37
C LEU A 90 -15.46 -26.91 14.40
N ASN A 91 -15.91 -27.30 13.21
CA ASN A 91 -16.48 -26.37 12.25
C ASN A 91 -17.72 -25.64 12.81
N GLU A 92 -18.61 -26.35 13.51
CA GLU A 92 -19.75 -25.78 14.23
C GLU A 92 -19.32 -24.72 15.25
N ILE A 93 -18.38 -25.03 16.16
CA ILE A 93 -17.86 -24.08 17.18
C ILE A 93 -17.20 -22.86 16.53
N LEU A 94 -16.34 -23.07 15.53
CA LEU A 94 -15.60 -21.99 14.86
C LEU A 94 -16.53 -21.08 14.04
N SER A 95 -17.63 -21.62 13.51
CA SER A 95 -18.61 -20.88 12.72
C SER A 95 -19.70 -20.20 13.57
N SER A 96 -20.02 -20.74 14.75
CA SER A 96 -20.99 -20.12 15.67
C SER A 96 -20.38 -19.05 16.57
N SER A 97 -19.10 -19.17 16.93
CA SER A 97 -18.40 -18.13 17.69
C SER A 97 -18.12 -16.89 16.84
N ILE A 98 -18.77 -15.80 17.22
CA ILE A 98 -18.57 -14.46 16.66
C ILE A 98 -17.12 -13.98 16.88
N PRO A 99 -16.50 -14.09 18.08
CA PRO A 99 -15.11 -13.70 18.29
C PRO A 99 -14.11 -14.47 17.42
N ILE A 100 -14.27 -15.79 17.25
CA ILE A 100 -13.43 -16.59 16.34
C ILE A 100 -13.63 -16.12 14.90
N SER A 101 -14.89 -15.95 14.46
CA SER A 101 -15.23 -15.48 13.12
C SER A 101 -14.65 -14.09 12.81
N LEU A 102 -14.69 -13.15 13.76
CA LEU A 102 -14.09 -11.83 13.64
C LEU A 102 -12.56 -11.92 13.51
N THR A 103 -11.89 -12.62 14.42
CA THR A 103 -10.43 -12.81 14.38
C THR A 103 -9.99 -13.48 13.08
N TYR A 104 -10.70 -14.51 12.63
CA TYR A 104 -10.41 -15.20 11.38
C TYR A 104 -10.64 -14.31 10.15
N THR A 105 -11.71 -13.51 10.13
CA THR A 105 -12.00 -12.58 9.02
C THR A 105 -10.93 -11.48 8.92
N LEU A 106 -10.52 -10.91 10.06
CA LEU A 106 -9.42 -9.93 10.15
C LEU A 106 -8.10 -10.52 9.62
N GLN A 107 -7.68 -11.68 10.14
CA GLN A 107 -6.46 -12.37 9.67
C GLN A 107 -6.51 -12.77 8.18
N CYS A 108 -7.71 -13.06 7.64
CA CYS A 108 -7.88 -13.37 6.22
C CYS A 108 -7.81 -12.16 5.29
N ASN A 109 -7.94 -10.94 5.81
CA ASN A 109 -7.86 -9.70 5.02
C ASN A 109 -6.70 -8.80 5.49
N SER A 110 -5.75 -9.37 6.24
CA SER A 110 -4.54 -8.70 6.68
C SER A 110 -4.79 -7.48 7.59
N LEU A 111 -5.80 -7.58 8.47
CA LEU A 111 -6.23 -6.56 9.43
C LEU A 111 -6.06 -7.04 10.88
N LYS A 112 -6.05 -6.09 11.82
CA LYS A 112 -6.12 -6.27 13.27
C LYS A 112 -7.28 -5.44 13.84
N LEU A 113 -7.91 -5.93 14.90
CA LEU A 113 -8.91 -5.17 15.65
C LEU A 113 -8.19 -4.18 16.57
N ASN A 114 -8.58 -2.90 16.51
CA ASN A 114 -8.14 -1.91 17.49
C ASN A 114 -8.81 -2.22 18.85
N PRO A 115 -8.05 -2.54 19.92
CA PRO A 115 -8.62 -2.83 21.23
C PRO A 115 -9.30 -1.60 21.84
N ASN A 116 -8.89 -0.38 21.47
CA ASN A 116 -9.46 0.86 21.99
C ASN A 116 -10.91 1.06 21.52
N ALA A 117 -11.27 0.56 20.34
CA ALA A 117 -12.65 0.59 19.82
C ALA A 117 -13.62 -0.31 20.60
N LEU A 118 -13.13 -1.16 21.52
CA LEU A 118 -13.95 -1.94 22.45
C LEU A 118 -14.09 -1.29 23.84
N LEU A 119 -13.44 -0.16 24.08
CA LEU A 119 -13.47 0.54 25.37
C LEU A 119 -14.57 1.63 25.38
N PRO A 120 -15.22 1.89 26.52
CA PRO A 120 -16.08 3.06 26.65
C PRO A 120 -15.25 4.34 26.52
N GLN A 121 -15.84 5.37 25.91
CA GLN A 121 -15.17 6.65 25.72
C GLN A 121 -15.06 7.40 27.04
N SER A 122 -13.91 8.03 27.31
CA SER A 122 -13.70 8.83 28.52
C SER A 122 -14.47 10.16 28.49
N SER A 123 -14.77 10.69 27.31
CA SER A 123 -15.58 11.90 27.09
C SER A 123 -17.08 11.63 27.25
N ASN A 124 -17.56 10.45 26.86
CA ASN A 124 -18.96 10.09 26.85
C ASN A 124 -19.20 8.79 27.64
N THR A 125 -19.58 8.91 28.91
CA THR A 125 -19.88 7.77 29.80
C THR A 125 -21.07 6.92 29.33
N ASN A 126 -21.90 7.45 28.43
CA ASN A 126 -23.06 6.74 27.88
C ASN A 126 -22.74 6.03 26.55
N HIS A 127 -21.54 6.22 25.99
CA HIS A 127 -21.11 5.54 24.76
C HIS A 127 -20.96 4.03 25.02
N ILE A 128 -21.81 3.23 24.37
CA ILE A 128 -21.74 1.78 24.39
C ILE A 128 -20.80 1.34 23.26
N PRO A 129 -19.62 0.76 23.55
CA PRO A 129 -18.69 0.33 22.49
C PRO A 129 -19.31 -0.78 21.63
N PRO A 130 -19.02 -0.80 20.32
CA PRO A 130 -19.59 -1.77 19.38
C PRO A 130 -19.27 -3.21 19.79
N SER A 131 -20.30 -4.05 19.81
CA SER A 131 -20.12 -5.47 20.08
C SER A 131 -19.31 -6.15 18.95
N LYS A 132 -18.61 -7.23 19.27
CA LYS A 132 -17.90 -8.04 18.26
C LYS A 132 -18.83 -8.58 17.15
N ALA A 133 -20.14 -8.65 17.39
CA ALA A 133 -21.13 -9.01 16.38
C ALA A 133 -21.29 -7.88 15.35
N VAL A 134 -21.49 -6.65 15.83
CA VAL A 134 -21.57 -5.43 15.00
C VAL A 134 -20.29 -5.24 14.20
N LEU A 135 -19.12 -5.35 14.85
CA LEU A 135 -17.82 -5.27 14.18
C LEU A 135 -17.65 -6.33 13.07
N LEU A 136 -18.14 -7.55 13.29
CA LEU A 136 -18.11 -8.61 12.28
C LEU A 136 -19.06 -8.34 11.10
N SER A 137 -20.25 -7.77 11.33
CA SER A 137 -21.14 -7.35 10.24
C SER A 137 -20.55 -6.19 9.45
N THR A 138 -20.08 -5.12 10.11
CA THR A 138 -19.45 -3.95 9.48
C THR A 138 -18.24 -4.36 8.64
N LEU A 139 -17.36 -5.22 9.18
CA LEU A 139 -16.21 -5.72 8.42
C LEU A 139 -16.63 -6.56 7.20
N ARG A 140 -17.66 -7.41 7.32
CA ARG A 140 -18.14 -8.24 6.19
C ARG A 140 -18.81 -7.42 5.11
N GLU A 141 -19.61 -6.43 5.50
CA GLU A 141 -20.23 -5.47 4.58
C GLU A 141 -19.15 -4.72 3.81
N ARG A 142 -18.23 -4.06 4.51
CA ARG A 142 -17.08 -3.33 3.95
C ARG A 142 -16.26 -4.15 2.96
N LEU A 143 -15.89 -5.36 3.35
CA LEU A 143 -15.13 -6.25 2.47
C LEU A 143 -15.94 -6.65 1.22
N THR A 144 -17.27 -6.78 1.32
CA THR A 144 -18.14 -7.08 0.19
C THR A 144 -18.30 -5.88 -0.73
N ARG A 145 -18.48 -4.67 -0.17
CA ARG A 145 -18.54 -3.40 -0.89
C ARG A 145 -17.26 -3.11 -1.67
N PHE A 146 -16.09 -3.24 -1.04
CA PHE A 146 -14.80 -3.19 -1.73
C PHE A 146 -14.61 -4.32 -2.76
N LYS A 147 -15.17 -5.51 -2.55
CA LYS A 147 -15.11 -6.60 -3.55
C LYS A 147 -15.84 -6.21 -4.83
N ASN A 148 -17.02 -5.62 -4.69
CA ASN A 148 -17.93 -5.31 -5.79
C ASN A 148 -17.73 -3.90 -6.38
N PHE A 149 -16.81 -3.10 -5.81
CA PHE A 149 -16.63 -1.68 -6.10
C PHE A 149 -17.95 -0.87 -5.94
N GLN A 150 -18.70 -1.17 -4.87
CA GLN A 150 -20.00 -0.56 -4.55
C GLN A 150 -19.91 0.17 -3.21
N ALA A 151 -19.90 1.49 -3.24
CA ALA A 151 -19.94 2.33 -2.05
C ALA A 151 -21.24 2.11 -1.24
N ARG A 152 -21.22 2.43 0.05
CA ARG A 152 -22.39 2.56 0.93
C ARG A 152 -23.11 3.88 0.65
N SER A 153 -22.37 4.96 0.77
CA SER A 153 -22.77 6.35 0.64
C SER A 153 -21.86 7.05 -0.38
N SER A 154 -22.27 8.21 -0.86
CA SER A 154 -21.51 8.99 -1.83
C SER A 154 -21.78 10.47 -1.59
N ASN A 155 -20.79 11.20 -1.09
CA ASN A 155 -20.91 12.62 -0.76
C ASN A 155 -20.00 13.43 -1.68
N SER A 156 -20.49 14.54 -2.24
CA SER A 156 -19.68 15.45 -3.07
C SER A 156 -19.43 16.75 -2.32
N ILE A 157 -18.18 17.22 -2.33
CA ILE A 157 -17.77 18.40 -1.57
C ILE A 157 -16.89 19.28 -2.49
N LYS A 158 -17.29 20.53 -2.66
CA LYS A 158 -16.54 21.52 -3.42
C LYS A 158 -15.42 22.14 -2.57
N PHE A 159 -14.23 22.31 -3.12
CA PHE A 159 -13.15 22.99 -2.40
C PHE A 159 -13.41 24.51 -2.27
N GLN A 160 -13.06 25.07 -1.10
CA GLN A 160 -13.16 26.52 -0.85
C GLN A 160 -11.89 27.26 -1.32
N GLU A 161 -10.72 26.61 -1.17
CA GLU A 161 -9.45 27.08 -1.72
C GLU A 161 -9.14 26.52 -3.11
N SER A 162 -8.31 27.22 -3.87
CA SER A 162 -7.73 26.71 -5.11
C SER A 162 -6.61 25.68 -4.85
N GLU A 163 -6.25 24.93 -5.88
CA GLU A 163 -5.24 23.88 -5.85
C GLU A 163 -3.88 24.37 -5.30
N GLY A 164 -3.43 23.73 -4.23
CA GLY A 164 -2.16 24.02 -3.55
C GLY A 164 -0.96 23.31 -4.19
N ARG A 165 0.13 23.28 -3.44
CA ARG A 165 1.34 22.50 -3.74
C ARG A 165 1.53 21.31 -2.80
N LEU A 166 1.10 21.44 -1.55
CA LEU A 166 1.30 20.46 -0.48
C LEU A 166 -0.04 19.83 -0.10
N TYR A 167 0.00 18.50 -0.03
CA TYR A 167 -1.15 17.64 0.24
C TYR A 167 -0.71 16.47 1.10
N GLU A 168 -1.56 16.09 2.05
CA GLU A 168 -1.42 14.82 2.78
C GLU A 168 -2.83 14.25 3.00
N TYR A 169 -2.99 12.93 2.93
CA TYR A 169 -4.25 12.27 3.20
C TYR A 169 -3.97 10.97 3.94
N LEU A 170 -4.55 10.81 5.12
CA LEU A 170 -4.41 9.58 5.89
C LEU A 170 -5.64 9.38 6.77
N GLU A 171 -6.17 8.16 6.83
CA GLU A 171 -7.16 7.71 7.83
C GLU A 171 -8.31 8.73 8.05
N GLY A 172 -9.00 9.10 6.95
CA GLY A 172 -10.14 10.02 6.97
C GLY A 172 -9.80 11.51 7.08
N VAL A 173 -8.53 11.92 7.11
CA VAL A 173 -8.15 13.35 7.17
C VAL A 173 -7.37 13.75 5.92
N LEU A 174 -7.89 14.73 5.18
CA LEU A 174 -7.22 15.38 4.04
C LEU A 174 -6.69 16.76 4.47
N LEU A 175 -5.43 17.05 4.15
CA LEU A 175 -4.79 18.33 4.37
C LEU A 175 -4.35 18.92 3.03
N ARG A 176 -4.55 20.22 2.85
CA ARG A 176 -4.19 21.01 1.68
C ARG A 176 -3.55 22.31 2.14
N ASN A 177 -2.46 22.77 1.54
CA ASN A 177 -2.06 24.16 1.78
C ASN A 177 -2.99 25.13 1.03
N VAL A 178 -3.40 26.20 1.69
CA VAL A 178 -4.12 27.30 1.06
C VAL A 178 -3.08 28.22 0.39
N PRO A 179 -3.17 28.49 -0.92
CA PRO A 179 -2.26 29.39 -1.61
C PRO A 179 -2.54 30.87 -1.25
N PRO A 180 -1.52 31.75 -1.22
CA PRO A 180 -1.72 33.16 -0.90
C PRO A 180 -2.47 33.92 -2.01
N VAL A 181 -3.49 34.69 -1.61
CA VAL A 181 -4.49 35.38 -2.48
C VAL A 181 -3.90 36.25 -3.60
N GLN A 182 -2.66 36.73 -3.47
CA GLN A 182 -2.04 37.69 -4.40
C GLN A 182 -1.04 37.06 -5.38
N PHE A 183 -0.96 35.73 -5.48
CA PHE A 183 0.10 35.06 -6.23
C PHE A 183 -0.25 34.80 -7.70
N ILE A 184 0.57 35.32 -8.62
CA ILE A 184 0.49 35.11 -10.08
C ILE A 184 1.65 34.19 -10.56
N GLY A 185 2.41 33.62 -9.63
CA GLY A 185 3.57 32.76 -9.90
C GLY A 185 3.30 31.26 -9.72
N PRO A 186 4.32 30.41 -9.92
CA PRO A 186 4.22 28.96 -9.69
C PRO A 186 3.88 28.65 -8.23
N ARG A 187 3.04 27.62 -7.99
CA ARG A 187 2.43 27.30 -6.69
C ARG A 187 3.44 27.30 -5.53
N GLU A 188 3.49 28.40 -4.78
CA GLU A 188 4.27 28.46 -3.53
C GLU A 188 3.46 27.85 -2.38
N ALA A 189 4.17 27.16 -1.48
CA ALA A 189 3.59 26.68 -0.24
C ALA A 189 3.35 27.91 0.67
N GLY A 190 2.09 28.12 1.05
CA GLY A 190 1.67 29.24 1.88
C GLY A 190 1.96 29.02 3.37
N ARG A 191 1.41 29.93 4.19
CA ARG A 191 1.39 29.81 5.67
C ARG A 191 0.14 29.16 6.22
N GLU A 192 -0.84 28.86 5.36
CA GLU A 192 -2.16 28.41 5.78
C GLU A 192 -2.42 26.99 5.27
N VAL A 193 -2.99 26.16 6.13
CA VAL A 193 -3.40 24.78 5.83
C VAL A 193 -4.90 24.65 6.07
N ALA A 194 -5.61 24.04 5.12
CA ALA A 194 -6.96 23.57 5.27
C ALA A 194 -6.94 22.09 5.65
N VAL A 195 -7.81 21.68 6.56
CA VAL A 195 -7.97 20.31 7.04
C VAL A 195 -9.42 19.92 6.93
N TYR A 196 -9.66 18.80 6.25
CA TYR A 196 -10.95 18.19 6.00
C TYR A 196 -11.03 16.88 6.79
N GLU A 197 -11.91 16.81 7.79
CA GLU A 197 -12.13 15.65 8.65
C GLU A 197 -13.32 14.85 8.14
N LEU A 198 -13.08 13.96 7.16
CA LEU A 198 -14.12 13.27 6.39
C LEU A 198 -14.99 12.34 7.25
N SER A 199 -14.46 11.86 8.38
CA SER A 199 -15.16 10.98 9.33
C SER A 199 -16.31 11.65 10.10
N LYS A 200 -16.55 12.95 9.90
CA LYS A 200 -17.67 13.71 10.49
C LYS A 200 -18.92 13.76 9.60
N GLY A 201 -18.82 13.40 8.33
CA GLY A 201 -19.96 13.40 7.41
C GLY A 201 -20.97 12.28 7.69
N ASP A 202 -20.54 11.18 8.31
CA ASP A 202 -21.35 9.96 8.48
C ASP A 202 -22.52 10.10 9.47
N ASP A 203 -22.50 11.06 10.38
CA ASP A 203 -23.50 11.19 11.46
C ASP A 203 -24.88 11.69 10.99
N TRP A 204 -25.02 12.09 9.71
CA TRP A 204 -26.23 12.72 9.17
C TRP A 204 -27.23 11.75 8.52
N GLU A 205 -26.84 10.51 8.18
CA GLU A 205 -27.74 9.54 7.51
C GLU A 205 -28.93 9.06 8.38
N ASP A 206 -28.82 9.14 9.72
CA ASP A 206 -29.83 8.61 10.65
C ASP A 206 -30.98 9.60 10.95
N ILE A 207 -30.90 10.85 10.46
CA ILE A 207 -32.08 11.73 10.41
C ILE A 207 -32.99 11.22 9.30
N ASN A 208 -33.77 10.18 9.64
CA ASN A 208 -34.93 9.77 8.86
C ASN A 208 -35.78 11.02 8.59
N VAL A 209 -35.80 11.46 7.33
CA VAL A 209 -36.85 12.33 6.79
C VAL A 209 -38.14 11.53 6.87
N LYS A 210 -38.73 11.54 8.07
CA LYS A 210 -40.11 11.15 8.26
C LYS A 210 -40.89 12.15 7.44
N GLU A 211 -41.39 11.71 6.30
CA GLU A 211 -42.49 12.37 5.60
C GLU A 211 -43.57 12.67 6.64
N GLU A 212 -43.61 13.91 7.14
CA GLU A 212 -44.76 14.40 7.88
C GLU A 212 -45.89 14.51 6.87
N LYS A 213 -46.59 13.39 6.67
CA LYS A 213 -47.91 13.35 6.05
C LYS A 213 -48.85 14.18 6.93
N LYS A 214 -48.82 15.49 6.70
CA LYS A 214 -49.86 16.41 7.12
C LYS A 214 -51.16 15.94 6.49
N ASP A 215 -52.00 15.33 7.31
CA ASP A 215 -53.40 15.07 6.99
C ASP A 215 -54.11 16.41 6.67
N LYS A 216 -54.04 16.82 5.40
CA LYS A 216 -54.86 17.91 4.87
C LYS A 216 -56.27 17.39 4.63
N SER A 217 -57.10 17.41 5.67
CA SER A 217 -58.54 17.23 5.53
C SER A 217 -59.17 18.41 4.79
N ASN A 218 -59.76 18.14 3.64
CA ASN A 218 -60.83 18.89 2.96
C ASN A 218 -60.83 20.44 3.02
N THR A 219 -60.45 21.07 1.91
CA THR A 219 -61.29 22.11 1.28
C THR A 219 -61.13 22.00 -0.24
N GLU A 220 -62.23 21.92 -0.98
CA GLU A 220 -62.24 22.06 -2.45
C GLU A 220 -62.14 23.55 -2.82
N GLU A 221 -61.25 23.95 -3.74
CA GLU A 221 -61.62 24.75 -4.92
C GLU A 221 -60.42 25.05 -5.85
N GLN A 222 -60.64 24.75 -7.12
CA GLN A 222 -60.02 25.24 -8.37
C GLN A 222 -58.74 26.13 -8.33
N GLY A 223 -57.73 25.66 -9.07
CA GLY A 223 -56.59 26.46 -9.54
C GLY A 223 -55.41 25.54 -9.83
N GLY A 224 -55.04 25.38 -11.10
CA GLY A 224 -53.87 24.57 -11.46
C GLY A 224 -52.61 25.43 -11.43
N ASP A 225 -51.53 24.86 -10.90
CA ASP A 225 -50.15 25.35 -11.04
C ASP A 225 -49.22 24.13 -11.14
N GLU A 226 -48.01 24.36 -11.63
CA GLU A 226 -47.03 23.33 -11.98
C GLU A 226 -46.40 22.71 -10.71
N GLU A 227 -46.34 21.38 -10.63
CA GLU A 227 -45.63 20.67 -9.55
C GLU A 227 -44.11 20.77 -9.78
N GLU A 228 -43.51 21.88 -9.37
CA GLU A 228 -42.07 21.91 -9.09
C GLU A 228 -41.80 20.99 -7.88
N GLU A 229 -41.03 19.93 -8.11
CA GLU A 229 -40.38 19.19 -7.01
C GLU A 229 -39.41 20.16 -6.32
N VAL A 230 -39.88 20.76 -5.22
CA VAL A 230 -39.00 21.46 -4.27
C VAL A 230 -38.16 20.40 -3.57
N VAL A 231 -37.08 20.01 -4.24
CA VAL A 231 -35.93 19.40 -3.58
C VAL A 231 -35.47 20.42 -2.53
N GLU A 232 -35.55 20.04 -1.25
CA GLU A 232 -34.91 20.83 -0.19
C GLU A 232 -33.39 20.78 -0.44
N GLU A 233 -32.89 21.80 -1.14
CA GLU A 233 -31.48 22.07 -1.36
C GLU A 233 -30.87 22.48 -0.02
N TYR A 234 -30.59 21.49 0.84
CA TYR A 234 -29.82 21.68 2.06
C TYR A 234 -28.50 22.36 1.66
N GLU A 235 -28.30 23.59 2.14
CA GLU A 235 -27.20 24.46 1.72
C GLU A 235 -25.86 23.70 1.76
N GLU A 236 -25.27 23.40 0.59
CA GLU A 236 -23.99 22.67 0.49
C GLU A 236 -22.89 23.34 1.33
N ASP A 237 -22.97 24.67 1.47
CA ASP A 237 -22.09 25.49 2.31
C ASP A 237 -22.09 25.08 3.79
N GLN A 238 -23.19 24.56 4.35
CA GLN A 238 -23.23 24.09 5.75
C GLN A 238 -22.38 22.82 5.93
N LEU A 239 -22.56 21.82 5.07
CA LEU A 239 -21.77 20.57 5.08
C LEU A 239 -20.26 20.83 4.94
N VAL A 240 -19.86 21.75 4.05
CA VAL A 240 -18.45 22.10 3.87
C VAL A 240 -17.87 22.73 5.13
N ASN A 241 -18.63 23.59 5.82
CA ASN A 241 -18.17 24.30 7.01
C ASN A 241 -18.03 23.40 8.25
N ASP A 242 -18.79 22.31 8.35
CA ASP A 242 -18.71 21.38 9.49
C ASP A 242 -17.49 20.44 9.43
N ILE A 243 -17.05 20.04 8.23
CA ILE A 243 -15.89 19.15 8.06
C ILE A 243 -14.56 19.90 7.84
N ARG A 244 -14.58 21.18 7.46
CA ARG A 244 -13.40 21.96 7.08
C ARG A 244 -12.98 22.95 8.16
N LYS A 245 -11.70 22.95 8.52
CA LYS A 245 -11.05 23.99 9.33
C LYS A 245 -9.79 24.51 8.65
N THR A 246 -9.41 25.77 8.87
CA THR A 246 -8.07 26.26 8.47
C THR A 246 -7.23 26.69 9.66
N HIS A 247 -5.92 26.67 9.49
CA HIS A 247 -4.96 27.22 10.44
C HIS A 247 -3.83 27.92 9.71
N LYS A 248 -3.41 29.08 10.24
CA LYS A 248 -2.39 29.93 9.65
C LYS A 248 -1.21 30.12 10.59
N PHE A 249 -0.05 29.64 10.14
CA PHE A 249 1.23 29.75 10.82
C PHE A 249 1.86 31.13 10.66
N ASP A 250 2.80 31.45 11.54
CA ASP A 250 3.64 32.65 11.46
C ASP A 250 4.84 32.48 10.51
N PHE A 251 5.18 31.25 10.13
CA PHE A 251 6.22 30.88 9.17
C PHE A 251 5.67 30.31 7.85
N ASP A 252 6.51 30.27 6.81
CA ASP A 252 6.20 29.65 5.52
C ASP A 252 6.46 28.14 5.58
N MET A 253 5.47 27.33 5.20
CA MET A 253 5.60 25.88 5.21
C MET A 253 6.47 25.43 4.02
N GLN A 254 7.41 24.52 4.27
CA GLN A 254 8.18 23.86 3.21
C GLN A 254 7.54 22.56 2.76
N ASP A 255 6.99 21.80 3.72
CA ASP A 255 6.43 20.46 3.55
C ASP A 255 5.69 20.04 4.83
N PHE A 256 4.80 19.04 4.79
CA PHE A 256 4.14 18.49 5.98
C PHE A 256 3.77 17.00 5.86
N ALA A 257 3.51 16.36 7.00
CA ALA A 257 3.00 14.99 7.09
C ALA A 257 2.15 14.81 8.35
N VAL A 258 1.24 13.83 8.37
CA VAL A 258 0.32 13.63 9.50
C VAL A 258 0.23 12.20 10.00
N ASP A 259 -0.14 12.05 11.26
CA ASP A 259 -0.59 10.81 11.88
C ASP A 259 -1.86 11.09 12.71
N PRO A 260 -3.05 10.99 12.09
CA PRO A 260 -4.33 11.32 12.74
C PRO A 260 -4.63 10.43 13.93
N GLY A 261 -4.25 9.15 13.85
CA GLY A 261 -4.38 8.17 14.93
C GLY A 261 -3.62 8.53 16.21
N GLN A 262 -2.61 9.39 16.11
CA GLN A 262 -1.85 9.92 17.26
C GLN A 262 -2.15 11.39 17.60
N ASP A 263 -3.03 12.06 16.85
CA ASP A 263 -3.24 13.52 16.85
C ASP A 263 -1.98 14.33 16.45
N LEU A 264 -1.11 13.80 15.59
CA LEU A 264 0.18 14.42 15.26
C LEU A 264 0.15 15.08 13.87
N PHE A 265 0.48 16.38 13.84
CA PHE A 265 0.77 17.16 12.64
C PHE A 265 2.25 17.55 12.64
N VAL A 266 2.99 17.20 11.58
CA VAL A 266 4.41 17.50 11.42
C VAL A 266 4.59 18.48 10.28
N VAL A 267 5.19 19.65 10.54
CA VAL A 267 5.41 20.67 9.49
C VAL A 267 6.86 21.14 9.46
N ALA A 268 7.43 21.20 8.27
CA ALA A 268 8.78 21.67 8.01
C ALA A 268 8.82 23.18 7.74
N GLU A 269 9.72 23.88 8.41
CA GLU A 269 10.05 25.29 8.20
C GLU A 269 11.52 25.42 7.77
N VAL A 270 11.77 26.18 6.71
CA VAL A 270 13.14 26.50 6.26
C VAL A 270 13.48 27.94 6.60
N ARG A 271 14.33 28.13 7.61
CA ARG A 271 14.84 29.44 8.02
C ARG A 271 16.12 29.78 7.28
N HIS A 272 16.39 31.08 7.12
CA HIS A 272 17.60 31.61 6.50
C HIS A 272 18.26 32.65 7.41
N PRO A 273 18.97 32.23 8.47
CA PRO A 273 19.59 33.15 9.43
C PRO A 273 20.73 34.00 8.83
N SER A 274 21.31 33.60 7.70
CA SER A 274 22.33 34.37 7.00
C SER A 274 22.42 33.99 5.51
N PRO A 275 22.87 34.90 4.62
CA PRO A 275 23.12 34.59 3.22
C PRO A 275 23.96 33.31 3.05
N ARG A 276 23.38 32.32 2.35
CA ARG A 276 23.91 30.97 2.05
C ARG A 276 23.83 29.91 3.16
N ASN A 277 23.29 30.22 4.33
CA ASN A 277 23.00 29.20 5.36
C ASN A 277 21.49 29.12 5.60
N TYR A 278 20.90 27.97 5.32
CA TYR A 278 19.55 27.64 5.72
C TYR A 278 19.58 26.65 6.90
N THR A 279 18.57 26.69 7.75
CA THR A 279 18.29 25.66 8.77
C THR A 279 16.88 25.11 8.53
N LEU A 280 16.71 23.81 8.76
CA LEU A 280 15.40 23.15 8.70
C LEU A 280 14.96 22.85 10.13
N HIS A 281 13.78 23.36 10.48
CA HIS A 281 13.08 23.14 11.73
C HIS A 281 11.85 22.29 11.43
N ILE A 282 11.60 21.26 12.24
CA ILE A 282 10.45 20.36 12.08
C ILE A 282 9.59 20.53 13.32
N HIS A 283 8.44 21.19 13.17
CA HIS A 283 7.50 21.43 14.25
C HIS A 283 6.62 20.21 14.46
N LEU A 284 6.41 19.82 15.73
CA LEU A 284 5.57 18.72 16.16
C LEU A 284 4.35 19.30 16.87
N LEU A 285 3.22 19.33 16.16
CA LEU A 285 1.98 19.97 16.61
C LEU A 285 0.86 18.95 16.74
N THR A 286 -0.22 19.33 17.42
CA THR A 286 -1.49 18.61 17.42
C THR A 286 -2.24 18.85 16.10
N LEU A 287 -2.85 17.80 15.53
CA LEU A 287 -3.69 17.94 14.33
C LEU A 287 -5.08 18.54 14.68
N SER A 288 -5.54 18.30 15.90
CA SER A 288 -6.78 18.84 16.47
C SER A 288 -6.73 20.37 16.65
N THR A 289 -5.62 20.89 17.19
CA THR A 289 -5.52 22.23 17.78
C THR A 289 -4.31 23.06 17.32
N PHE A 290 -3.41 22.49 16.51
CA PHE A 290 -2.18 23.13 16.01
C PHE A 290 -1.26 23.71 17.09
N GLN A 291 -1.34 23.17 18.31
CA GLN A 291 -0.48 23.54 19.44
C GLN A 291 0.69 22.56 19.57
N PRO A 292 1.79 22.94 20.23
CA PRO A 292 2.89 22.02 20.56
C PRO A 292 2.39 20.66 21.08
N HIS A 293 2.78 19.57 20.40
CA HIS A 293 2.20 18.26 20.65
C HIS A 293 2.54 17.75 22.07
N PRO A 294 1.56 17.35 22.91
CA PRO A 294 1.79 17.12 24.34
C PRO A 294 2.68 15.90 24.66
N LYS A 295 2.81 14.94 23.74
CA LYS A 295 3.77 13.82 23.86
C LYS A 295 5.20 14.17 23.40
N ALA A 296 5.45 15.34 22.82
CA ALA A 296 6.75 15.74 22.31
C ALA A 296 7.52 16.55 23.38
N ALA A 297 8.58 15.98 23.93
CA ALA A 297 9.46 16.68 24.89
C ALA A 297 10.20 17.87 24.25
N GLN A 298 10.36 17.86 22.92
CA GLN A 298 10.87 18.97 22.12
C GLN A 298 9.87 19.24 21.00
N PRO A 299 9.11 20.35 21.02
CA PRO A 299 8.08 20.62 20.02
C PRO A 299 8.65 21.08 18.66
N VAL A 300 9.95 21.35 18.59
CA VAL A 300 10.66 21.64 17.34
C VAL A 300 11.93 20.79 17.32
N LEU A 301 12.10 19.99 16.27
CA LEU A 301 13.32 19.23 16.01
C LEU A 301 14.20 20.00 15.02
N GLU A 302 15.49 20.11 15.34
CA GLU A 302 16.46 20.74 14.44
C GLU A 302 17.12 19.71 13.52
N TRP A 303 17.26 20.06 12.23
CA TRP A 303 17.97 19.24 11.27
C TRP A 303 19.47 19.15 11.61
N PRO A 304 20.11 17.95 11.56
CA PRO A 304 21.52 17.79 11.91
C PRO A 304 22.47 18.39 10.85
N GLY A 305 22.75 19.68 10.98
CA GLY A 305 23.78 20.43 10.25
C GLY A 305 23.23 21.49 9.29
N PRO A 306 24.07 22.45 8.87
CA PRO A 306 23.66 23.55 8.00
C PRO A 306 23.30 23.08 6.60
N LEU A 307 22.37 23.79 5.97
CA LEU A 307 21.93 23.58 4.61
C LEU A 307 22.53 24.67 3.70
N HIS A 308 23.24 24.25 2.67
CA HIS A 308 23.95 25.17 1.75
C HIS A 308 23.08 25.67 0.58
N ALA A 309 21.84 25.18 0.49
CA ALA A 309 20.86 25.52 -0.56
C ALA A 309 19.43 25.37 0.01
N ARG A 310 18.43 25.97 -0.67
CA ARG A 310 17.01 25.73 -0.40
C ARG A 310 16.70 24.25 -0.62
N ILE A 311 15.89 23.66 0.25
CA ILE A 311 15.49 22.24 0.13
C ILE A 311 14.59 22.07 -1.10
N ALA A 312 14.84 21.03 -1.88
CA ALA A 312 14.06 20.70 -3.07
C ALA A 312 12.78 19.92 -2.73
N SER A 313 12.92 18.87 -1.92
CA SER A 313 11.85 17.97 -1.48
C SER A 313 12.24 17.31 -0.15
N LEU A 314 11.24 17.08 0.70
CA LEU A 314 11.34 16.17 1.82
C LEU A 314 10.46 14.94 1.53
N GLY A 315 10.76 13.82 2.18
CA GLY A 315 9.87 12.67 2.27
C GLY A 315 9.74 12.27 3.74
N PHE A 316 8.52 12.01 4.19
CA PHE A 316 8.23 11.69 5.60
C PHE A 316 7.76 10.24 5.75
N GLN A 317 8.12 9.64 6.88
CA GLN A 317 7.51 8.42 7.39
C GLN A 317 7.34 8.56 8.91
N ILE A 318 6.10 8.47 9.39
CA ILE A 318 5.76 8.44 10.82
C ILE A 318 5.41 7.00 11.19
N CYS A 319 5.98 6.50 12.29
CA CYS A 319 5.82 5.12 12.71
C CYS A 319 5.97 5.01 14.21
N ASP A 320 4.86 4.85 14.93
CA ASP A 320 4.82 4.82 16.40
C ASP A 320 5.51 6.08 16.99
N ASP A 321 6.59 5.91 17.77
CA ASP A 321 7.38 7.02 18.33
C ASP A 321 8.52 7.51 17.41
N GLY A 322 8.63 6.96 16.19
CA GLY A 322 9.63 7.33 15.19
C GLY A 322 9.11 8.29 14.12
N LEU A 323 9.88 9.35 13.88
CA LEU A 323 9.72 10.26 12.75
C LEU A 323 10.98 10.18 11.89
N PHE A 324 10.81 9.89 10.60
CA PHE A 324 11.90 9.79 9.64
C PHE A 324 11.68 10.76 8.49
N VAL A 325 12.75 11.46 8.11
CA VAL A 325 12.73 12.47 7.05
C VAL A 325 13.92 12.24 6.11
N LEU A 326 13.63 11.96 4.85
CA LEU A 326 14.62 11.98 3.77
C LEU A 326 14.63 13.39 3.15
N ARG A 327 15.83 13.96 2.99
CA ARG A 327 16.04 15.19 2.24
C ARG A 327 16.79 14.90 0.94
N ASN A 328 16.05 14.93 -0.17
CA ASN A 328 16.61 14.83 -1.52
C ASN A 328 17.29 16.15 -1.91
N ASN A 329 18.35 16.09 -2.71
CA ASN A 329 19.13 17.27 -3.05
C ASN A 329 19.35 17.47 -4.56
N ASN A 330 19.06 18.68 -5.04
CA ASN A 330 19.20 19.06 -6.45
C ASN A 330 20.45 19.93 -6.71
N SER A 331 21.28 20.21 -5.69
CA SER A 331 22.34 21.23 -5.74
C SER A 331 23.69 20.77 -5.19
N GLY A 332 24.05 19.50 -5.44
CA GLY A 332 25.41 18.98 -5.27
C GLY A 332 25.83 18.56 -3.85
N ALA A 333 25.04 18.85 -2.81
CA ALA A 333 25.21 18.19 -1.52
C ALA A 333 24.46 16.84 -1.52
N LYS A 334 24.93 15.86 -0.75
CA LYS A 334 24.38 14.49 -0.77
C LYS A 334 22.99 14.40 -0.14
N ASP A 335 22.19 13.42 -0.57
CA ASP A 335 20.94 13.06 0.12
C ASP A 335 21.22 12.64 1.56
N HIS A 336 20.22 12.77 2.43
CA HIS A 336 20.40 12.49 3.85
C HIS A 336 19.05 12.09 4.46
N LEU A 337 18.97 10.84 4.91
CA LEU A 337 17.86 10.30 5.70
C LEU A 337 18.19 10.45 7.19
N VAL A 338 17.26 11.02 7.94
CA VAL A 338 17.40 11.31 9.36
C VAL A 338 16.19 10.77 10.10
N GLY A 339 16.40 10.19 11.28
CA GLY A 339 15.32 9.65 12.11
C GLY A 339 15.43 10.09 13.55
N TRP A 340 14.32 10.51 14.14
CA TRP A 340 14.20 10.90 15.54
C TRP A 340 13.19 10.00 16.25
N GLN A 341 13.40 9.79 17.54
CA GLN A 341 12.32 9.44 18.45
C GLN A 341 11.58 10.74 18.80
N TRP A 342 10.48 11.04 18.11
CA TRP A 342 9.86 12.38 18.12
C TRP A 342 9.31 12.74 19.50
N THR A 343 8.88 11.75 20.29
CA THR A 343 8.39 11.95 21.66
C THR A 343 9.47 12.46 22.62
N THR A 344 10.73 12.13 22.38
CA THR A 344 11.87 12.56 23.24
C THR A 344 12.72 13.67 22.59
N GLY A 345 12.48 13.97 21.31
CA GLY A 345 13.34 14.83 20.48
C GLY A 345 14.67 14.19 20.10
N ARG A 346 14.94 12.95 20.51
CA ARG A 346 16.25 12.32 20.32
C ARG A 346 16.50 11.95 18.87
N LEU A 347 17.53 12.56 18.28
CA LEU A 347 18.11 12.12 17.02
C LEU A 347 18.67 10.69 17.18
N ALA A 348 18.05 9.72 16.50
CA ALA A 348 18.30 8.29 16.70
C ALA A 348 18.98 7.63 15.50
N VAL A 349 18.72 8.11 14.28
CA VAL A 349 19.20 7.54 13.02
C VAL A 349 19.76 8.61 12.10
N THR A 350 20.87 8.30 11.44
CA THR A 350 21.44 9.11 10.35
C THR A 350 21.98 8.20 9.26
N LEU A 351 21.57 8.43 8.00
CA LEU A 351 22.00 7.64 6.85
C LEU A 351 22.22 8.56 5.65
N LYS A 352 23.37 8.39 4.99
CA LYS A 352 23.72 9.07 3.74
C LYS A 352 23.97 8.01 2.67
N PRO A 353 23.69 8.28 1.39
CA PRO A 353 23.94 7.31 0.34
C PRO A 353 25.46 7.05 0.18
N PRO A 354 25.84 5.88 -0.35
CA PRO A 354 27.19 5.62 -0.84
C PRO A 354 27.68 6.73 -1.78
N ALA A 355 28.99 6.92 -1.91
CA ALA A 355 29.58 8.06 -2.62
C ALA A 355 29.19 8.20 -4.11
N VAL A 356 28.68 7.13 -4.72
CA VAL A 356 28.27 7.04 -6.14
C VAL A 356 26.80 6.60 -6.27
N SER A 357 25.95 7.06 -5.37
CA SER A 357 24.53 6.69 -5.32
C SER A 357 23.67 7.84 -4.80
N THR A 358 22.43 7.90 -5.25
CA THR A 358 21.38 8.80 -4.74
C THR A 358 20.37 8.01 -3.91
N PHE A 359 19.63 8.67 -3.03
CA PHE A 359 18.39 8.13 -2.46
C PHE A 359 17.22 8.86 -3.10
N GLU A 360 16.36 8.12 -3.80
CA GLU A 360 15.26 8.73 -4.56
C GLU A 360 14.00 8.91 -3.69
N SER A 361 13.72 7.93 -2.82
CA SER A 361 12.59 7.89 -1.89
C SER A 361 12.89 6.83 -0.80
N PHE A 362 12.01 6.64 0.18
CA PHE A 362 12.12 5.55 1.16
C PHE A 362 10.77 5.21 1.80
N ILE A 363 10.66 3.99 2.33
CA ILE A 363 9.57 3.55 3.21
C ILE A 363 10.08 2.76 4.40
N LEU A 364 9.24 2.60 5.43
CA LEU A 364 9.48 1.71 6.55
C LEU A 364 8.92 0.30 6.29
N LEU A 365 9.78 -0.72 6.41
CA LEU A 365 9.37 -2.13 6.44
C LEU A 365 8.89 -2.53 7.85
N THR A 366 9.59 -2.03 8.87
CA THR A 366 9.24 -2.14 10.30
C THR A 366 9.61 -0.81 10.98
N PRO A 367 9.27 -0.56 12.25
CA PRO A 367 9.76 0.60 13.01
C PRO A 367 11.29 0.72 13.09
N THR A 368 12.01 -0.33 12.66
CA THR A 368 13.46 -0.46 12.76
C THR A 368 14.13 -0.85 11.45
N SER A 369 13.46 -0.69 10.31
CA SER A 369 14.04 -1.01 8.99
C SER A 369 13.44 -0.22 7.82
N PHE A 370 14.31 0.13 6.87
CA PHE A 370 13.97 0.91 5.68
C PHE A 370 14.10 0.07 4.41
N LEU A 371 13.32 0.42 3.39
CA LEU A 371 13.56 0.06 2.00
C LEU A 371 13.77 1.36 1.20
N VAL A 372 14.92 1.48 0.54
CA VAL A 372 15.38 2.71 -0.11
C VAL A 372 15.71 2.43 -1.59
N PRO A 373 14.89 2.86 -2.56
CA PRO A 373 15.27 2.91 -3.96
C PRO A 373 16.42 3.89 -4.19
N SER A 374 17.36 3.48 -5.04
CA SER A 374 18.59 4.21 -5.28
C SER A 374 19.11 3.98 -6.70
N VAL A 375 19.54 5.07 -7.33
CA VAL A 375 20.29 5.02 -8.60
C VAL A 375 21.77 5.06 -8.27
N ARG A 376 22.51 4.04 -8.72
CA ARG A 376 23.95 3.93 -8.55
C ARG A 376 24.67 4.19 -9.86
N THR A 377 25.55 5.18 -9.87
CA THR A 377 26.48 5.48 -10.97
C THR A 377 27.81 4.75 -10.80
N ARG A 378 28.47 4.47 -11.92
CA ARG A 378 29.87 4.03 -12.01
C ARG A 378 30.45 4.46 -13.36
N LEU A 379 31.75 4.71 -13.43
CA LEU A 379 32.42 4.91 -14.71
C LEU A 379 32.34 3.61 -15.56
N ARG A 380 32.21 3.77 -16.87
CA ARG A 380 32.34 2.69 -17.86
C ARG A 380 33.75 2.07 -17.76
N PRO A 381 33.89 0.73 -17.64
CA PRO A 381 35.20 0.07 -17.59
C PRO A 381 36.06 0.30 -18.83
N ASP A 382 35.42 0.66 -19.94
CA ASP A 382 35.94 0.96 -21.26
C ASP A 382 36.15 2.47 -21.53
N SER A 383 35.83 3.36 -20.59
CA SER A 383 36.19 4.78 -20.73
C SER A 383 37.71 4.94 -20.70
N LEU A 384 38.23 5.64 -21.70
CA LEU A 384 39.64 6.02 -21.82
C LEU A 384 40.01 7.21 -20.92
N ILE A 385 39.04 7.82 -20.25
CA ILE A 385 39.17 9.06 -19.49
C ILE A 385 39.01 8.74 -18.00
N GLN A 386 40.09 8.23 -17.38
CA GLN A 386 40.12 8.04 -15.92
C GLN A 386 40.31 9.36 -15.15
N ASP A 387 40.83 10.40 -15.81
CA ASP A 387 41.29 11.64 -15.16
C ASP A 387 40.31 12.83 -15.28
N ASP A 388 39.35 12.80 -16.21
CA ASP A 388 38.40 13.91 -16.45
C ASP A 388 36.93 13.41 -16.40
N LEU A 389 36.37 13.39 -15.18
CA LEU A 389 35.06 12.83 -14.86
C LEU A 389 33.85 13.65 -15.39
N ALA A 390 34.07 14.52 -16.38
CA ALA A 390 33.15 15.58 -16.77
C ALA A 390 32.01 15.16 -17.71
N ASP A 391 32.16 14.11 -18.53
CA ASP A 391 31.09 13.64 -19.41
C ASP A 391 30.20 12.58 -18.72
N ALA A 392 28.92 12.92 -18.55
CA ALA A 392 27.91 12.02 -18.01
C ALA A 392 27.65 10.78 -18.89
N ARG A 393 28.02 10.81 -20.18
CA ARG A 393 27.93 9.65 -21.10
C ARG A 393 28.81 8.49 -20.68
N ASP A 394 29.93 8.75 -20.00
CA ASP A 394 30.84 7.70 -19.51
C ASP A 394 30.33 7.02 -18.24
N LEU A 395 29.15 7.40 -17.75
CA LEU A 395 28.50 6.77 -16.60
C LEU A 395 27.61 5.60 -17.02
N VAL A 396 27.69 4.51 -16.26
CA VAL A 396 26.69 3.44 -16.22
C VAL A 396 25.85 3.64 -14.97
N PHE A 397 24.55 3.78 -15.15
CA PHE A 397 23.59 3.82 -14.04
C PHE A 397 23.01 2.42 -13.84
N THR A 398 22.71 2.08 -12.59
CA THR A 398 22.05 0.83 -12.20
C THR A 398 21.08 1.11 -11.06
N HIS A 399 19.92 0.46 -11.10
CA HIS A 399 18.84 0.69 -10.16
C HIS A 399 18.82 -0.41 -9.11
N HIS A 400 18.63 -0.04 -7.84
CA HIS A 400 18.72 -0.96 -6.70
C HIS A 400 17.70 -0.61 -5.63
N LEU A 401 17.25 -1.61 -4.88
CA LEU A 401 16.64 -1.40 -3.56
C LEU A 401 17.63 -1.77 -2.47
N TYR A 402 17.86 -0.84 -1.55
CA TYR A 402 18.70 -1.06 -0.38
C TYR A 402 17.81 -1.36 0.83
N ILE A 403 18.04 -2.52 1.46
CA ILE A 403 17.40 -2.86 2.75
C ILE A 403 18.34 -2.43 3.86
N TYR A 404 17.86 -1.60 4.77
CA TYR A 404 18.58 -1.17 5.97
C TYR A 404 17.82 -1.57 7.23
N ALA A 405 18.53 -1.88 8.31
CA ALA A 405 17.92 -2.11 9.62
C ALA A 405 18.80 -1.57 10.76
N PHE A 406 18.17 -1.25 11.89
CA PHE A 406 18.81 -0.70 13.08
C PHE A 406 18.18 -1.29 14.36
N PRO A 407 18.78 -1.08 15.55
CA PRO A 407 18.18 -1.52 16.81
C PRO A 407 16.91 -0.70 17.15
N PRO A 408 15.93 -1.27 17.88
CA PRO A 408 14.82 -0.49 18.44
C PRO A 408 15.33 0.66 19.32
N PHE A 409 14.68 1.83 19.29
CA PHE A 409 15.12 3.01 20.06
C PHE A 409 15.28 2.69 21.55
N SER A 410 14.38 1.88 22.12
CA SER A 410 14.40 1.39 23.50
C SER A 410 15.62 0.55 23.88
N SER A 411 16.36 -0.01 22.92
CA SER A 411 17.58 -0.80 23.19
C SER A 411 18.81 0.08 23.47
N THR A 412 18.78 1.35 23.09
CA THR A 412 19.96 2.23 23.07
C THR A 412 20.26 2.91 24.41
N THR A 413 19.36 2.84 25.41
CA THR A 413 19.57 3.37 26.76
C THR A 413 20.55 2.57 27.60
N ASN A 414 20.79 1.29 27.25
CA ASN A 414 21.56 0.34 28.06
C ASN A 414 22.88 -0.10 27.42
N CYS A 415 23.33 0.54 26.34
CA CYS A 415 24.63 0.21 25.76
C CYS A 415 25.74 0.74 26.69
N PRO A 416 26.57 -0.11 27.33
CA PRO A 416 27.64 0.37 28.17
C PRO A 416 28.63 1.09 27.27
N THR A 417 28.88 2.37 27.54
CA THR A 417 29.99 3.10 26.93
C THR A 417 31.26 2.30 27.17
N THR A 418 31.95 1.92 26.09
CA THR A 418 33.10 1.02 26.19
C THR A 418 34.14 1.63 27.13
N SER A 419 34.42 0.88 28.20
CA SER A 419 35.03 1.38 29.42
C SER A 419 36.53 1.66 29.29
N THR A 420 36.85 2.80 28.66
CA THR A 420 38.15 3.48 28.77
C THR A 420 38.01 4.98 29.02
N ALA A 421 36.80 5.47 29.31
CA ALA A 421 36.59 6.83 29.78
C ALA A 421 36.98 6.94 31.26
N SER A 422 37.98 7.77 31.54
CA SER A 422 38.44 8.11 32.89
C SER A 422 37.30 8.63 33.78
N GLU A 423 37.29 8.20 35.04
CA GLU A 423 36.40 8.70 36.09
C GLU A 423 36.55 10.23 36.23
N GLY A 424 35.56 11.02 35.78
CA GLY A 424 35.61 12.48 35.98
C GLY A 424 34.68 13.36 35.14
N THR A 425 34.12 12.91 34.02
CA THR A 425 33.28 13.77 33.14
C THR A 425 31.79 13.46 33.21
N ASN A 426 30.98 14.52 33.41
CA ASN A 426 29.53 14.47 33.61
C ASN A 426 28.80 13.77 32.44
N SER A 427 28.10 12.67 32.74
CA SER A 427 27.53 11.73 31.76
C SER A 427 26.16 12.14 31.17
N ASN A 428 25.98 13.42 30.83
CA ASN A 428 24.71 13.95 30.27
C ASN A 428 24.70 14.08 28.74
N GLU A 429 25.78 13.70 28.04
CA GLU A 429 25.83 13.76 26.58
C GLU A 429 24.98 12.62 25.96
N PRO A 430 24.01 12.92 25.07
CA PRO A 430 23.15 11.89 24.49
C PRO A 430 23.94 10.96 23.57
N ALA A 431 23.70 9.65 23.68
CA ALA A 431 24.39 8.65 22.87
C ALA A 431 24.18 8.91 21.36
N PRO A 432 25.25 8.81 20.54
CA PRO A 432 25.26 9.27 19.15
C PRO A 432 24.24 8.53 18.27
N PRO A 433 23.77 9.14 17.18
CA PRO A 433 22.81 8.52 16.28
C PRO A 433 23.39 7.29 15.60
N HIS A 434 22.57 6.24 15.50
CA HIS A 434 22.96 5.01 14.85
C HIS A 434 23.01 5.20 13.32
N THR A 435 24.03 4.63 12.69
CA THR A 435 24.08 4.49 11.22
C THR A 435 23.49 3.12 10.86
N PRO A 436 22.32 3.05 10.18
CA PRO A 436 21.64 1.80 9.89
C PRO A 436 22.54 0.79 9.17
N THR A 437 22.48 -0.47 9.60
CA THR A 437 23.22 -1.55 8.96
C THR A 437 22.54 -1.94 7.65
N GLN A 438 23.31 -1.96 6.57
CA GLN A 438 22.84 -2.42 5.27
C GLN A 438 22.70 -3.95 5.26
N ILE A 439 21.47 -4.44 5.12
CA ILE A 439 21.12 -5.86 5.23
C ILE A 439 21.21 -6.58 3.89
N ALA A 440 20.75 -5.94 2.81
CA ALA A 440 20.78 -6.49 1.46
C ALA A 440 20.74 -5.38 0.39
N ILE A 441 21.18 -5.72 -0.81
CA ILE A 441 20.93 -4.97 -2.05
C ILE A 441 20.08 -5.86 -2.94
N ILE A 442 19.07 -5.30 -3.60
CA ILE A 442 18.28 -6.01 -4.60
C ILE A 442 18.50 -5.33 -5.96
N ASP A 443 19.04 -6.07 -6.92
CA ASP A 443 19.16 -5.63 -8.31
C ASP A 443 17.75 -5.41 -8.90
N LEU A 444 17.48 -4.24 -9.47
CA LEU A 444 16.25 -3.94 -10.23
C LEU A 444 16.48 -4.13 -11.75
N PRO A 445 15.41 -4.09 -12.57
CA PRO A 445 15.52 -4.15 -14.03
C PRO A 445 16.52 -3.16 -14.64
N GLU A 446 17.22 -3.59 -15.70
CA GLU A 446 18.07 -2.71 -16.50
C GLU A 446 17.25 -1.93 -17.53
N PHE A 447 17.43 -0.61 -17.52
CA PHE A 447 16.89 0.31 -18.52
C PHE A 447 17.98 0.74 -19.51
N VAL A 448 17.58 1.05 -20.73
CA VAL A 448 18.40 1.76 -21.71
C VAL A 448 18.45 3.22 -21.29
N ILE A 449 19.67 3.76 -21.27
CA ILE A 449 19.95 5.15 -20.89
C ILE A 449 20.82 5.71 -22.00
N ASP A 450 20.32 6.76 -22.62
CA ASP A 450 20.95 7.42 -23.75
C ASP A 450 20.75 8.92 -23.58
N LEU A 451 21.80 9.61 -23.14
CA LEU A 451 21.73 11.06 -22.87
C LEU A 451 21.70 11.88 -24.17
N ASP A 452 22.07 11.29 -25.31
CA ASP A 452 22.02 11.95 -26.62
C ASP A 452 20.61 11.86 -27.22
N GLU A 453 19.92 10.73 -27.02
CA GLU A 453 18.48 10.57 -27.35
C GLU A 453 17.53 11.13 -26.26
N ASN A 454 18.06 11.90 -25.29
CA ASN A 454 17.30 12.49 -24.17
C ASN A 454 16.57 11.47 -23.28
N LEU A 455 17.10 10.25 -23.12
CA LEU A 455 16.61 9.17 -22.25
C LEU A 455 17.47 9.05 -20.97
N PRO A 456 17.18 9.83 -19.91
CA PRO A 456 17.91 9.75 -18.64
C PRO A 456 17.61 8.44 -17.87
N PRO A 457 18.41 8.12 -16.83
CA PRO A 457 18.05 7.07 -15.87
C PRO A 457 16.65 7.31 -15.29
N PRO A 458 15.77 6.29 -15.24
CA PRO A 458 14.48 6.42 -14.59
C PRO A 458 14.59 6.87 -13.14
N ARG A 459 13.72 7.79 -12.72
CA ARG A 459 13.54 8.17 -11.32
C ARG A 459 12.67 7.12 -10.61
N LEU A 460 12.92 6.91 -9.33
CA LEU A 460 12.21 5.90 -8.53
C LEU A 460 11.49 6.52 -7.34
N THR A 461 10.19 6.29 -7.20
CA THR A 461 9.50 6.47 -5.92
C THR A 461 9.24 5.10 -5.29
N ILE A 462 8.98 5.08 -4.00
CA ILE A 462 8.51 3.90 -3.29
C ILE A 462 7.43 4.29 -2.30
N ARG A 463 6.38 3.47 -2.19
CA ARG A 463 5.23 3.76 -1.33
C ARG A 463 4.64 2.51 -0.67
N THR A 464 4.16 2.67 0.55
CA THR A 464 3.33 1.73 1.31
C THR A 464 2.54 2.55 2.32
N ASP A 465 1.21 2.46 2.31
CA ASP A 465 0.38 3.15 3.30
C ASP A 465 -0.61 2.16 3.96
N PRO A 466 -0.95 2.39 5.24
CA PRO A 466 -0.22 3.27 6.16
C PRO A 466 1.19 2.71 6.44
N PRO A 467 2.13 3.53 6.93
CA PRO A 467 3.37 3.04 7.53
C PRO A 467 3.12 1.98 8.62
N PRO A 468 4.10 1.10 8.93
CA PRO A 468 3.91 -0.02 9.87
C PRO A 468 3.66 0.40 11.33
N ARG A 469 2.40 0.60 11.72
CA ARG A 469 1.99 0.88 13.11
C ARG A 469 2.04 -0.38 14.00
N HIS A 470 2.74 -0.34 15.14
CA HIS A 470 2.65 -1.38 16.19
C HIS A 470 1.84 -0.90 17.40
N THR A 471 1.71 0.41 17.57
CA THR A 471 0.73 1.06 18.44
C THR A 471 -0.61 1.19 17.70
N PHE A 472 -1.71 1.16 18.44
CA PHE A 472 -3.04 1.35 17.85
C PHE A 472 -3.45 2.82 17.91
N PRO A 473 -4.15 3.34 16.88
CA PRO A 473 -4.78 4.66 16.91
C PRO A 473 -5.63 4.87 18.17
N THR A 474 -5.55 6.10 18.70
CA THR A 474 -6.28 6.58 19.88
C THR A 474 -7.10 7.85 19.60
N HIS A 475 -6.98 8.43 18.41
CA HIS A 475 -7.59 9.68 18.02
C HIS A 475 -8.26 9.55 16.63
N PRO A 476 -9.40 10.23 16.36
CA PRO A 476 -10.21 10.98 17.33
C PRO A 476 -10.83 10.04 18.39
N PRO A 477 -11.02 10.49 19.64
CA PRO A 477 -11.58 9.65 20.70
C PRO A 477 -13.06 9.28 20.46
N GLU A 478 -13.76 10.11 19.69
CA GLU A 478 -15.17 9.97 19.34
C GLU A 478 -15.40 8.93 18.23
N ASN A 479 -14.47 8.80 17.28
CA ASN A 479 -14.53 7.84 16.19
C ASN A 479 -13.19 7.10 16.03
N ILE A 480 -12.91 6.20 16.98
CA ILE A 480 -11.67 5.41 16.99
C ILE A 480 -11.73 4.36 15.87
N GLN A 481 -10.79 4.44 14.92
CA GLN A 481 -10.65 3.48 13.82
C GLN A 481 -10.66 2.03 14.33
N GLN A 482 -11.67 1.27 13.89
CA GLN A 482 -11.99 -0.06 14.41
C GLN A 482 -11.03 -1.14 13.91
N PHE A 483 -10.65 -1.08 12.63
CA PHE A 483 -9.79 -2.06 11.98
C PHE A 483 -8.54 -1.37 11.44
N VAL A 484 -7.37 -1.87 11.83
CA VAL A 484 -6.07 -1.35 11.36
C VAL A 484 -5.38 -2.39 10.48
N PRO A 485 -4.59 -2.00 9.48
CA PRO A 485 -3.73 -2.91 8.72
C PRO A 485 -2.73 -3.64 9.63
N ASP A 486 -2.45 -4.90 9.32
CA ASP A 486 -1.37 -5.62 9.99
C ASP A 486 -0.01 -5.06 9.51
N PRO A 487 0.85 -4.50 10.38
CA PRO A 487 2.11 -3.83 9.98
C PRO A 487 3.09 -4.69 9.16
N GLU A 488 3.03 -6.03 9.29
CA GLU A 488 3.85 -6.97 8.50
C GLU A 488 3.27 -7.32 7.12
N SER A 489 2.06 -6.83 6.83
CA SER A 489 1.27 -7.14 5.65
C SER A 489 1.24 -5.99 4.65
N GLY A 490 0.41 -6.14 3.61
CA GLY A 490 0.23 -5.14 2.57
C GLY A 490 1.19 -5.24 1.39
N ILE A 491 1.06 -4.29 0.47
CA ILE A 491 1.89 -4.15 -0.72
C ILE A 491 2.83 -2.95 -0.61
N ILE A 492 3.95 -3.09 -1.31
CA ILE A 492 4.89 -2.02 -1.61
C ILE A 492 4.79 -1.76 -3.11
N ILE A 493 4.70 -0.50 -3.46
CA ILE A 493 4.66 0.01 -4.82
C ILE A 493 5.98 0.74 -5.09
N ILE A 494 6.61 0.44 -6.22
CA ILE A 494 7.82 1.11 -6.69
C ILE A 494 7.56 1.54 -8.12
N GLU A 495 7.71 2.84 -8.37
CA GLU A 495 7.38 3.46 -9.65
C GLU A 495 8.66 3.81 -10.41
N PHE A 496 8.62 3.77 -11.74
CA PHE A 496 9.76 4.01 -12.61
C PHE A 496 9.38 5.08 -13.64
N TYR A 497 9.66 6.33 -13.31
CA TYR A 497 9.41 7.48 -14.19
C TYR A 497 10.55 7.64 -15.19
N CYS A 498 10.34 7.21 -16.43
CA CYS A 498 11.35 7.27 -17.47
C CYS A 498 11.15 8.55 -18.30
N GLN A 499 11.45 9.71 -17.71
CA GLN A 499 11.09 11.04 -18.24
C GLN A 499 12.04 11.50 -19.37
N PRO A 500 11.66 11.47 -20.65
CA PRO A 500 12.55 11.92 -21.72
C PRO A 500 12.53 13.46 -21.81
N LEU A 501 13.70 14.11 -21.86
CA LEU A 501 13.80 15.58 -21.74
C LEU A 501 13.06 16.35 -22.85
N ALA A 502 12.76 15.70 -23.97
CA ALA A 502 12.07 16.27 -25.13
C ALA A 502 10.61 15.81 -25.29
N ALA A 503 10.09 14.93 -24.42
CA ALA A 503 8.74 14.39 -24.57
C ALA A 503 7.68 15.24 -23.86
N ALA A 504 6.49 15.34 -24.46
CA ALA A 504 5.35 16.04 -23.86
C ALA A 504 4.96 15.42 -22.50
N PRO A 505 4.46 16.22 -21.52
CA PRO A 505 4.37 15.82 -20.11
C PRO A 505 3.53 14.57 -19.79
N HIS A 506 2.66 14.12 -20.70
CA HIS A 506 1.69 13.04 -20.44
C HIS A 506 1.93 11.77 -21.27
N ASN A 507 3.14 11.59 -21.79
CA ASN A 507 3.47 10.44 -22.65
C ASN A 507 4.85 9.83 -22.30
N HIS A 508 5.28 9.99 -21.04
CA HIS A 508 6.53 9.45 -20.53
C HIS A 508 6.32 7.97 -20.15
N PRO A 509 7.21 7.05 -20.55
CA PRO A 509 7.09 5.64 -20.14
C PRO A 509 7.13 5.51 -18.61
N HIS A 510 6.05 4.99 -18.06
CA HIS A 510 5.88 4.81 -16.63
C HIS A 510 5.58 3.33 -16.32
N PHE A 511 6.32 2.78 -15.36
CA PHE A 511 6.13 1.39 -14.92
C PHE A 511 5.88 1.36 -13.42
N VAL A 512 4.97 0.49 -12.99
CA VAL A 512 4.61 0.27 -11.59
C VAL A 512 4.96 -1.16 -11.22
N MET A 513 5.76 -1.32 -10.16
CA MET A 513 6.15 -2.61 -9.59
C MET A 513 5.49 -2.83 -8.23
N PHE A 514 4.72 -3.91 -8.13
CA PHE A 514 4.05 -4.36 -6.92
C PHE A 514 4.86 -5.47 -6.25
N SER A 515 4.94 -5.45 -4.93
CA SER A 515 5.44 -6.57 -4.11
C SER A 515 4.65 -6.68 -2.82
N LEU A 516 4.41 -7.89 -2.33
CA LEU A 516 3.99 -8.05 -0.92
C LEU A 516 5.11 -7.59 0.01
N LYS A 517 4.80 -6.83 1.04
CA LYS A 517 5.75 -6.36 2.07
C LYS A 517 6.58 -7.50 2.65
N LYS A 518 5.94 -8.65 2.85
CA LYS A 518 6.54 -9.91 3.33
C LYS A 518 7.69 -10.43 2.45
N THR A 519 7.73 -10.09 1.15
CA THR A 519 8.84 -10.45 0.25
C THR A 519 10.15 -9.85 0.73
N PHE A 520 10.14 -8.59 1.18
CA PHE A 520 11.35 -7.90 1.65
C PHE A 520 11.62 -8.14 3.14
N LEU A 521 10.57 -8.29 3.97
CA LEU A 521 10.72 -8.70 5.38
C LEU A 521 11.46 -10.03 5.54
N ALA A 522 11.37 -10.94 4.55
CA ALA A 522 12.10 -12.21 4.55
C ALA A 522 13.64 -12.09 4.52
N TYR A 523 14.17 -10.91 4.17
CA TYR A 523 15.62 -10.63 4.19
C TYR A 523 16.09 -9.97 5.49
N LEU A 524 15.17 -9.48 6.34
CA LEU A 524 15.54 -8.86 7.60
C LEU A 524 16.07 -9.91 8.59
N PRO A 525 17.11 -9.57 9.38
CA PRO A 525 17.52 -10.42 10.49
C PRO A 525 16.45 -10.41 11.59
N ALA A 526 16.47 -11.42 12.46
CA ALA A 526 15.65 -11.39 13.66
C ALA A 526 15.93 -10.11 14.50
N PRO A 527 14.94 -9.50 15.17
CA PRO A 527 15.14 -8.27 15.95
C PRO A 527 16.18 -8.38 17.08
N THR A 528 16.49 -9.61 17.53
CA THR A 528 17.52 -9.91 18.54
C THR A 528 18.89 -10.22 17.93
N SER A 529 19.07 -10.04 16.62
CA SER A 529 20.31 -10.36 15.92
C SER A 529 21.44 -9.39 16.28
N PRO A 530 22.64 -9.88 16.63
CA PRO A 530 23.83 -9.03 16.79
C PRO A 530 24.17 -8.18 15.55
N LEU A 531 23.70 -8.59 14.36
CA LEU A 531 23.84 -7.84 13.10
C LEU A 531 23.25 -6.42 13.16
N LEU A 532 22.32 -6.14 14.06
CA LEU A 532 21.74 -4.80 14.23
C LEU A 532 22.59 -3.91 15.16
N LEU A 533 23.32 -4.51 16.10
CA LEU A 533 24.06 -3.78 17.15
C LEU A 533 25.53 -3.59 16.82
N GLN A 534 26.12 -4.48 16.03
CA GLN A 534 27.53 -4.47 15.68
C GLN A 534 27.69 -4.25 14.17
N ALA A 535 28.53 -3.29 13.78
CA ALA A 535 28.89 -3.10 12.38
C ALA A 535 29.75 -4.28 11.89
N PHE A 536 29.26 -5.03 10.89
CA PHE A 536 30.02 -6.10 10.26
C PHE A 536 30.73 -5.57 9.02
N PRO A 537 32.05 -5.79 8.85
CA PRO A 537 32.81 -5.28 7.70
C PRO A 537 32.56 -6.05 6.40
N ARG A 538 31.48 -6.84 6.32
CA ARG A 538 31.13 -7.63 5.13
C ARG A 538 30.22 -6.79 4.23
N PRO A 539 30.43 -6.78 2.91
CA PRO A 539 29.48 -6.15 2.00
C PRO A 539 28.11 -6.85 2.13
N ALA A 540 27.04 -6.06 2.05
CA ALA A 540 25.68 -6.59 2.06
C ALA A 540 25.47 -7.57 0.90
N PRO A 541 24.78 -8.71 1.10
CA PRO A 541 24.46 -9.64 0.03
C PRO A 541 23.65 -8.97 -1.07
N VAL A 542 24.03 -9.24 -2.33
CA VAL A 542 23.29 -8.81 -3.52
C VAL A 542 22.32 -9.91 -3.91
N VAL A 543 21.03 -9.59 -3.91
CA VAL A 543 19.94 -10.43 -4.38
C VAL A 543 19.70 -10.09 -5.84
N ARG A 544 19.89 -11.08 -6.73
CA ARG A 544 19.68 -10.91 -8.16
C ARG A 544 18.21 -10.76 -8.50
N TRP A 545 17.92 -9.96 -9.53
CA TRP A 545 16.57 -9.70 -10.03
C TRP A 545 15.77 -10.98 -10.29
N GLU A 546 16.38 -12.02 -10.86
CA GLU A 546 15.72 -13.30 -11.19
C GLU A 546 15.18 -14.05 -9.95
N SER A 547 15.72 -13.77 -8.76
CA SER A 547 15.25 -14.35 -7.49
C SER A 547 14.03 -13.63 -6.90
N ILE A 548 13.78 -12.40 -7.36
CA ILE A 548 12.71 -11.51 -6.92
C ILE A 548 11.59 -11.42 -7.96
N ALA A 549 11.93 -11.44 -9.25
CA ALA A 549 11.00 -11.31 -10.38
C ALA A 549 9.73 -12.18 -10.29
N PRO A 550 9.76 -13.45 -9.83
CA PRO A 550 8.54 -14.24 -9.63
C PRO A 550 7.58 -13.66 -8.57
N LYS A 551 8.12 -13.00 -7.53
CA LYS A 551 7.41 -12.55 -6.32
C LYS A 551 6.97 -11.07 -6.36
N VAL A 552 7.40 -10.35 -7.38
CA VAL A 552 6.98 -8.98 -7.70
C VAL A 552 6.25 -8.97 -9.01
N ARG A 553 5.46 -7.94 -9.32
CA ARG A 553 4.77 -7.80 -10.60
C ARG A 553 5.04 -6.41 -11.16
N LEU A 554 5.63 -6.34 -12.35
CA LEU A 554 5.93 -5.08 -13.05
C LEU A 554 4.93 -4.90 -14.20
N ILE A 555 4.26 -3.75 -14.25
CA ILE A 555 3.28 -3.37 -15.29
C ILE A 555 3.74 -2.02 -15.91
N GLY A 556 3.47 -1.79 -17.19
CA GLY A 556 3.91 -0.62 -17.96
C GLY A 556 4.06 -0.94 -19.46
N PRO A 557 4.52 -0.01 -20.31
CA PRO A 557 5.00 1.35 -20.00
C PRO A 557 3.91 2.42 -19.96
N ASP A 558 2.65 2.03 -20.20
CA ASP A 558 1.51 2.94 -20.37
C ASP A 558 0.63 3.02 -19.11
N GLU A 559 1.20 2.78 -17.92
CA GLU A 559 0.46 2.95 -16.66
C GLU A 559 0.40 4.44 -16.30
N PRO A 560 -0.76 4.97 -15.89
CA PRO A 560 -0.90 6.36 -15.46
C PRO A 560 -0.01 6.65 -14.26
N GLU A 561 0.45 7.89 -14.13
CA GLU A 561 1.07 8.36 -12.90
C GLU A 561 -0.03 8.34 -11.81
N PRO A 562 0.17 7.68 -10.66
CA PRO A 562 -0.81 7.65 -9.61
C PRO A 562 -0.87 9.00 -8.90
N SER A 563 -1.88 9.16 -8.05
CA SER A 563 -2.04 10.36 -7.25
C SER A 563 -0.83 10.67 -6.37
N TRP A 564 -0.66 11.93 -5.99
CA TRP A 564 0.46 12.36 -5.16
C TRP A 564 0.45 11.75 -3.74
N VAL A 565 -0.71 11.27 -3.26
CA VAL A 565 -0.88 10.75 -1.90
C VAL A 565 -1.80 9.52 -1.84
N CYS A 566 -1.52 8.59 -0.92
CA CYS A 566 -2.34 7.47 -0.45
C CYS A 566 -3.25 6.78 -1.48
N TYR A 567 -2.72 6.50 -2.67
CA TYR A 567 -3.32 5.63 -3.68
C TYR A 567 -3.20 4.13 -3.34
N VAL A 568 -2.67 3.80 -2.15
CA VAL A 568 -2.43 2.45 -1.65
C VAL A 568 -2.96 2.37 -0.22
N TYR A 569 -3.60 1.26 0.15
CA TYR A 569 -3.92 1.00 1.55
C TYR A 569 -3.89 -0.49 1.85
N GLY A 570 -2.98 -0.90 2.74
CA GLY A 570 -2.75 -2.31 3.07
C GLY A 570 -2.37 -3.10 1.82
N SER A 571 -3.22 -4.04 1.38
CA SER A 571 -2.99 -4.90 0.20
C SER A 571 -3.67 -4.40 -1.08
N ARG A 572 -4.17 -3.15 -1.11
CA ARG A 572 -4.90 -2.58 -2.25
C ARG A 572 -4.21 -1.37 -2.85
N TYR A 573 -4.42 -1.19 -4.15
CA TYR A 573 -3.91 -0.08 -4.95
C TYR A 573 -5.06 0.45 -5.81
N VAL A 574 -5.21 1.76 -5.93
CA VAL A 574 -6.26 2.40 -6.72
C VAL A 574 -5.64 3.41 -7.68
N VAL A 575 -6.15 3.52 -8.90
CA VAL A 575 -5.63 4.48 -9.90
C VAL A 575 -6.68 4.86 -10.96
N PRO A 576 -6.72 6.13 -11.40
CA PRO A 576 -7.57 6.57 -12.51
C PRO A 576 -6.91 6.28 -13.88
N TYR A 577 -7.70 5.83 -14.85
CA TYR A 577 -7.33 5.72 -16.26
C TYR A 577 -8.21 6.67 -17.10
N PRO A 578 -7.71 7.84 -17.52
CA PRO A 578 -8.45 8.77 -18.35
C PRO A 578 -8.56 8.30 -19.80
N HIS A 579 -9.76 8.36 -20.37
CA HIS A 579 -10.04 8.01 -21.77
C HIS A 579 -10.36 9.27 -22.58
N ALA A 580 -9.33 9.93 -23.10
CA ALA A 580 -9.41 11.22 -23.81
C ALA A 580 -10.37 11.24 -25.02
N SER A 581 -10.69 10.08 -25.62
CA SER A 581 -11.65 9.99 -26.74
C SER A 581 -13.12 10.01 -26.31
N GLU A 582 -13.41 9.80 -25.03
CA GLU A 582 -14.77 9.54 -24.52
C GLU A 582 -15.11 10.41 -23.28
N SER A 583 -14.26 11.39 -22.95
CA SER A 583 -14.41 12.29 -21.78
C SER A 583 -14.83 11.56 -20.50
N SER A 584 -14.16 10.44 -20.22
CA SER A 584 -14.52 9.53 -19.14
C SER A 584 -13.28 8.93 -18.49
N THR A 585 -13.28 8.81 -17.17
CA THR A 585 -12.23 8.11 -16.43
C THR A 585 -12.71 6.75 -15.92
N THR A 586 -11.88 5.71 -16.06
CA THR A 586 -12.09 4.43 -15.36
C THR A 586 -11.21 4.40 -14.13
N VAL A 587 -11.81 4.33 -12.94
CA VAL A 587 -11.07 4.06 -11.70
C VAL A 587 -10.93 2.55 -11.56
N ARG A 588 -9.71 2.06 -11.35
CA ARG A 588 -9.41 0.64 -11.12
C ARG A 588 -8.92 0.43 -9.69
N LEU A 589 -9.50 -0.56 -9.01
CA LEU A 589 -9.09 -1.02 -7.69
C LEU A 589 -8.43 -2.40 -7.81
N TYR A 590 -7.14 -2.47 -7.55
CA TYR A 590 -6.35 -3.69 -7.45
C TYR A 590 -6.39 -4.22 -6.01
N ASP A 591 -6.54 -5.54 -5.84
CA ASP A 591 -6.47 -6.24 -4.56
C ASP A 591 -5.49 -7.42 -4.65
N PHE A 592 -4.40 -7.30 -3.90
CA PHE A 592 -3.31 -8.28 -3.82
C PHE A 592 -3.41 -9.17 -2.57
N ASP A 593 -4.51 -9.15 -1.81
CA ASP A 593 -4.63 -10.02 -0.63
C ASP A 593 -4.50 -11.51 -1.02
N PRO A 594 -3.47 -12.23 -0.51
CA PRO A 594 -3.18 -13.58 -0.99
C PRO A 594 -4.25 -14.62 -0.67
N MET A 595 -5.19 -14.33 0.24
CA MET A 595 -6.31 -15.20 0.55
C MET A 595 -7.52 -14.91 -0.34
N ARG A 596 -7.87 -13.63 -0.57
CA ARG A 596 -8.91 -13.24 -1.54
C ARG A 596 -8.58 -13.75 -2.94
N VAL A 597 -7.36 -13.49 -3.42
CA VAL A 597 -6.90 -13.94 -4.74
C VAL A 597 -6.91 -15.48 -4.84
N ARG A 598 -6.49 -16.19 -3.78
CA ARG A 598 -6.55 -17.66 -3.74
C ARG A 598 -7.97 -18.21 -3.74
N GLN A 599 -8.90 -17.56 -3.05
CA GLN A 599 -10.33 -17.93 -3.09
C GLN A 599 -10.87 -17.77 -4.50
N GLU A 600 -10.51 -16.68 -5.18
CA GLU A 600 -10.96 -16.40 -6.55
C GLU A 600 -10.39 -17.41 -7.56
N ILE A 601 -9.08 -17.73 -7.48
CA ILE A 601 -8.45 -18.82 -8.25
C ILE A 601 -9.17 -20.16 -8.03
N TYR A 602 -9.52 -20.49 -6.78
CA TYR A 602 -10.21 -21.75 -6.46
C TYR A 602 -11.64 -21.77 -6.99
N SER A 603 -12.38 -20.67 -6.84
CA SER A 603 -13.75 -20.49 -7.36
C SER A 603 -13.78 -20.75 -8.86
N ARG A 604 -12.94 -20.02 -9.61
CA ARG A 604 -12.83 -20.07 -11.07
C ARG A 604 -12.35 -21.41 -11.61
N ARG A 605 -11.40 -22.05 -10.92
CA ARG A 605 -10.91 -23.39 -11.30
C ARG A 605 -12.03 -24.44 -11.26
N ASN A 606 -12.97 -24.35 -10.30
CA ASN A 606 -14.10 -25.28 -10.23
C ASN A 606 -15.11 -25.06 -11.36
N GLU A 607 -15.12 -23.89 -11.97
CA GLU A 607 -16.00 -23.50 -13.08
C GLU A 607 -15.35 -23.71 -14.46
N GLY A 608 -14.12 -24.24 -14.52
CA GLY A 608 -13.40 -24.49 -15.77
C GLY A 608 -12.78 -23.25 -16.43
N PHE A 609 -12.67 -22.16 -15.67
CA PHE A 609 -12.20 -20.86 -16.17
C PHE A 609 -10.66 -20.82 -16.32
N VAL A 610 -10.16 -20.12 -17.35
CA VAL A 610 -8.73 -19.90 -17.61
C VAL A 610 -8.41 -18.42 -17.38
N GLY A 611 -7.51 -18.12 -16.43
CA GLY A 611 -7.21 -16.75 -16.00
C GLY A 611 -6.73 -15.84 -17.14
N SER A 612 -7.03 -14.55 -17.02
CA SER A 612 -6.61 -13.55 -18.00
C SER A 612 -5.09 -13.33 -18.01
N LEU A 613 -4.56 -13.01 -19.19
CA LEU A 613 -3.22 -12.44 -19.32
C LEU A 613 -3.26 -10.96 -18.86
N PRO A 614 -2.26 -10.48 -18.09
CA PRO A 614 -2.14 -9.06 -17.76
C PRO A 614 -2.02 -8.25 -19.05
N THR A 615 -2.97 -7.34 -19.27
CA THR A 615 -2.95 -6.38 -20.38
C THR A 615 -3.11 -4.98 -19.83
N SER A 616 -2.20 -4.06 -20.19
CA SER A 616 -2.41 -2.64 -19.94
C SER A 616 -3.67 -2.19 -20.69
N PRO A 617 -4.54 -1.34 -20.12
CA PRO A 617 -5.87 -1.05 -20.67
C PRO A 617 -5.85 -0.50 -22.10
N ARG A 618 -4.82 0.26 -22.50
CA ARG A 618 -4.65 0.70 -23.90
C ARG A 618 -4.56 -0.47 -24.90
N GLY A 619 -4.04 -1.63 -24.48
CA GLY A 619 -4.03 -2.86 -25.27
C GLY A 619 -5.39 -3.56 -25.40
N ILE A 620 -6.33 -3.31 -24.48
CA ILE A 620 -7.72 -3.80 -24.56
C ILE A 620 -8.51 -2.92 -25.54
N VAL A 621 -8.42 -1.60 -25.41
CA VAL A 621 -9.12 -0.63 -26.29
C VAL A 621 -8.69 -0.81 -27.75
N GLN A 622 -7.39 -1.01 -28.01
CA GLN A 622 -6.90 -1.25 -29.37
C GLN A 622 -7.42 -2.56 -29.98
N ARG A 623 -7.84 -3.53 -29.16
CA ARG A 623 -8.43 -4.81 -29.60
C ARG A 623 -9.94 -4.72 -29.87
N LEU A 624 -10.64 -3.78 -29.22
CA LEU A 624 -12.06 -3.48 -29.48
C LEU A 624 -12.25 -2.57 -30.70
N MET A 625 -11.31 -1.66 -30.98
CA MET A 625 -11.38 -0.75 -32.14
C MET A 625 -10.92 -1.35 -33.47
N PHE A 626 -10.15 -2.46 -33.47
CA PHE A 626 -9.69 -3.13 -34.70
C PHE A 626 -10.22 -4.56 -34.84
N GLY A 627 -11.55 -4.67 -34.95
CA GLY A 627 -12.24 -5.87 -35.43
C GLY A 627 -12.08 -6.10 -36.95
N LEU A 628 -10.85 -6.16 -37.48
CA LEU A 628 -10.58 -6.51 -38.88
C LEU A 628 -9.38 -7.45 -39.06
N SER A 629 -9.71 -8.69 -39.46
CA SER A 629 -8.92 -9.70 -40.18
C SER A 629 -7.40 -9.80 -39.95
N THR A 630 -6.98 -10.89 -39.30
CA THR A 630 -5.66 -11.52 -39.53
C THR A 630 -5.80 -12.81 -40.35
N THR A 631 -6.20 -12.65 -41.61
CA THR A 631 -6.00 -13.62 -42.69
C THR A 631 -5.49 -12.84 -43.92
N SER A 632 -4.56 -13.32 -44.75
CA SER A 632 -3.84 -14.60 -44.79
C SER A 632 -2.52 -14.45 -45.57
N SER A 633 -1.63 -15.44 -45.45
CA SER A 633 -0.50 -15.62 -46.36
C SER A 633 -0.93 -16.28 -47.68
N ALA A 634 -0.57 -15.67 -48.80
CA ALA A 634 -0.33 -16.24 -50.14
C ALA A 634 -1.22 -17.42 -50.66
N SER A 635 -1.99 -17.20 -51.73
CA SER A 635 -1.56 -17.59 -53.11
C SER A 635 -2.69 -17.57 -54.17
N ASN A 636 -2.30 -17.10 -55.38
CA ASN A 636 -2.75 -17.47 -56.74
C ASN A 636 -4.22 -17.43 -57.25
N THR A 637 -4.31 -16.89 -58.47
CA THR A 637 -5.21 -17.22 -59.60
C THR A 637 -6.70 -16.81 -59.57
N SER A 638 -6.94 -15.60 -60.09
CA SER A 638 -7.89 -15.27 -61.18
C SER A 638 -9.02 -16.25 -61.59
N SER A 639 -10.28 -15.82 -61.44
CA SER A 639 -11.23 -15.61 -62.56
C SER A 639 -12.55 -14.94 -62.11
N THR A 640 -13.11 -14.10 -62.97
CA THR A 640 -14.47 -13.50 -62.90
C THR A 640 -15.25 -13.91 -64.17
N PRO A 641 -16.55 -13.59 -64.34
CA PRO A 641 -17.73 -13.65 -63.43
C PRO A 641 -18.74 -14.68 -64.07
N PRO A 642 -20.07 -14.51 -64.28
CA PRO A 642 -21.11 -13.67 -63.64
C PRO A 642 -22.48 -14.38 -63.33
N THR A 643 -23.36 -13.65 -62.60
CA THR A 643 -24.86 -13.60 -62.70
C THR A 643 -25.76 -14.87 -62.74
N ALA A 644 -26.77 -14.90 -61.84
CA ALA A 644 -28.22 -14.77 -62.14
C ALA A 644 -29.20 -15.70 -61.36
N SER A 645 -30.38 -15.12 -61.05
CA SER A 645 -31.73 -15.72 -60.93
C SER A 645 -32.05 -16.88 -59.97
N ALA A 646 -32.76 -16.53 -58.89
CA ALA A 646 -34.19 -16.80 -58.63
C ALA A 646 -34.80 -18.23 -58.59
N ASN A 647 -35.85 -18.30 -57.75
CA ASN A 647 -36.99 -19.23 -57.69
C ASN A 647 -36.97 -20.51 -56.82
N GLU A 648 -37.76 -20.38 -55.73
CA GLU A 648 -38.92 -21.22 -55.37
C GLU A 648 -38.81 -22.64 -54.77
N LYS A 649 -39.51 -22.75 -53.63
CA LYS A 649 -40.40 -23.85 -53.19
C LYS A 649 -39.79 -25.21 -52.77
N GLY A 650 -39.75 -25.38 -51.44
CA GLY A 650 -40.61 -26.37 -50.79
C GLY A 650 -39.94 -27.58 -50.14
N GLY A 651 -40.34 -27.89 -48.89
CA GLY A 651 -40.18 -29.24 -48.33
C GLY A 651 -39.75 -29.35 -46.86
N SER A 652 -40.75 -29.55 -45.98
CA SER A 652 -40.70 -30.39 -44.75
C SER A 652 -39.73 -30.06 -43.59
N PRO A 653 -40.20 -30.06 -42.32
CA PRO A 653 -39.36 -29.77 -41.15
C PRO A 653 -38.64 -31.02 -40.62
N SER A 654 -37.33 -31.13 -40.83
CA SER A 654 -36.49 -32.07 -40.07
C SER A 654 -35.83 -31.37 -38.87
N LYS A 655 -36.20 -31.77 -37.64
CA LYS A 655 -35.54 -31.32 -36.40
C LYS A 655 -34.12 -31.86 -36.33
N ARG A 656 -33.15 -31.15 -36.90
CA ARG A 656 -31.73 -31.29 -36.51
C ARG A 656 -31.45 -30.34 -35.36
N LYS A 657 -31.14 -30.88 -34.18
CA LYS A 657 -30.40 -30.13 -33.15
C LYS A 657 -29.02 -29.80 -33.74
N SER A 658 -28.80 -28.56 -34.16
CA SER A 658 -27.45 -28.07 -34.40
C SER A 658 -26.72 -28.03 -33.07
N LEU A 659 -25.78 -28.95 -32.89
CA LEU A 659 -24.70 -28.84 -31.92
C LEU A 659 -23.70 -27.79 -32.43
N ASP A 660 -24.18 -26.57 -32.64
CA ASP A 660 -23.33 -25.39 -32.85
C ASP A 660 -23.22 -24.66 -31.51
N GLY A 661 -22.69 -25.41 -30.54
CA GLY A 661 -22.31 -24.88 -29.25
C GLY A 661 -21.00 -24.13 -29.40
N SER A 662 -21.05 -22.95 -30.01
CA SER A 662 -20.01 -21.94 -29.84
C SER A 662 -19.94 -21.61 -28.36
N GLN A 663 -19.09 -22.33 -27.63
CA GLN A 663 -18.72 -21.98 -26.28
C GLN A 663 -17.99 -20.64 -26.39
N SER A 664 -18.75 -19.55 -26.27
CA SER A 664 -18.19 -18.24 -26.03
C SER A 664 -17.26 -18.40 -24.84
N GLN A 665 -15.96 -18.20 -25.08
CA GLN A 665 -15.02 -18.05 -23.98
C GLN A 665 -15.52 -16.85 -23.19
N ARG A 666 -16.17 -17.14 -22.04
CA ARG A 666 -16.50 -16.10 -21.07
C ARG A 666 -15.18 -15.47 -20.69
N TYR A 667 -15.08 -14.16 -20.86
CA TYR A 667 -13.89 -13.44 -20.48
C TYR A 667 -13.88 -13.21 -18.98
N ASP A 668 -12.70 -12.85 -18.50
CA ASP A 668 -12.43 -12.66 -17.10
C ASP A 668 -13.03 -11.31 -16.68
N GLY A 669 -13.99 -11.32 -15.75
CA GLY A 669 -14.77 -10.14 -15.34
C GLY A 669 -16.22 -10.09 -15.82
N ASP A 670 -16.60 -10.82 -16.88
CA ASP A 670 -17.96 -10.78 -17.49
C ASP A 670 -19.11 -11.11 -16.52
N ARG A 671 -18.82 -11.79 -15.42
CA ARG A 671 -19.82 -12.31 -14.47
C ARG A 671 -20.13 -11.33 -13.32
N ASP A 672 -19.10 -10.74 -12.74
CA ASP A 672 -19.14 -10.05 -11.44
C ASP A 672 -18.30 -8.77 -11.40
N GLY A 673 -17.75 -8.33 -12.53
CA GLY A 673 -16.90 -7.13 -12.61
C GLY A 673 -15.50 -7.31 -12.02
N ILE A 674 -15.10 -8.55 -11.68
CA ILE A 674 -13.83 -8.86 -11.04
C ILE A 674 -12.94 -9.59 -12.03
N VAL A 675 -11.80 -9.01 -12.33
CA VAL A 675 -10.79 -9.62 -13.20
C VAL A 675 -9.72 -10.31 -12.36
N LEU A 676 -9.48 -11.59 -12.58
CA LEU A 676 -8.39 -12.36 -12.00
C LEU A 676 -7.19 -12.39 -12.97
N VAL A 677 -6.05 -11.95 -12.47
CA VAL A 677 -4.77 -12.03 -13.19
C VAL A 677 -3.83 -12.96 -12.43
N SER A 678 -3.76 -14.20 -12.89
CA SER A 678 -2.89 -15.23 -12.33
C SER A 678 -1.64 -15.51 -13.15
N GLU A 679 -1.66 -15.18 -14.44
CA GLU A 679 -0.54 -15.43 -15.35
C GLU A 679 0.66 -14.49 -15.10
N GLU A 680 1.83 -14.91 -15.58
CA GLU A 680 3.06 -14.13 -15.53
C GLU A 680 2.97 -12.90 -16.46
N THR A 681 3.35 -11.72 -15.96
CA THR A 681 3.45 -10.51 -16.80
C THR A 681 4.74 -10.58 -17.61
N VAL A 682 4.61 -10.57 -18.95
CA VAL A 682 5.73 -10.55 -19.90
C VAL A 682 5.81 -9.19 -20.56
N LEU A 683 6.72 -8.34 -20.09
CA LEU A 683 7.04 -7.06 -20.71
C LEU A 683 8.06 -7.28 -21.81
N LYS A 684 7.62 -7.15 -23.07
CA LYS A 684 8.48 -7.27 -24.25
C LYS A 684 9.57 -6.20 -24.22
N LYS A 685 10.75 -6.52 -24.77
CA LYS A 685 11.83 -5.56 -25.00
C LYS A 685 11.33 -4.41 -25.89
N LYS A 686 11.08 -3.25 -25.30
CA LYS A 686 10.70 -1.97 -25.92
C LYS A 686 11.36 -0.88 -25.09
N LEU A 687 11.93 0.14 -25.75
CA LEU A 687 12.52 1.28 -25.02
C LEU A 687 11.50 1.87 -24.03
N PRO A 688 11.91 2.18 -22.78
CA PRO A 688 13.28 2.17 -22.26
C PRO A 688 13.75 0.83 -21.64
N LEU A 689 12.99 -0.26 -21.70
CA LEU A 689 13.45 -1.57 -21.19
C LEU A 689 14.57 -2.17 -22.06
N LYS A 690 15.67 -2.59 -21.43
CA LYS A 690 16.84 -3.14 -22.13
C LYS A 690 16.65 -4.58 -22.62
N TYR A 691 15.81 -5.36 -21.92
CA TYR A 691 15.52 -6.77 -22.19
C TYR A 691 14.02 -7.06 -22.05
N GLU A 692 13.60 -8.26 -22.45
CA GLU A 692 12.28 -8.79 -22.06
C GLU A 692 12.31 -9.17 -20.56
N ILE A 693 11.24 -8.83 -19.84
CA ILE A 693 11.13 -9.06 -18.40
C ILE A 693 9.89 -9.90 -18.12
N LYS A 694 10.04 -10.92 -17.25
CA LYS A 694 8.95 -11.80 -16.80
C LYS A 694 8.78 -11.67 -15.30
N THR A 695 7.56 -11.36 -14.83
CA THR A 695 7.27 -11.09 -13.41
C THR A 695 5.92 -11.62 -12.96
N GLY A 696 5.72 -11.79 -11.66
CA GLY A 696 4.40 -11.92 -11.05
C GLY A 696 3.84 -13.34 -10.95
N ARG A 697 4.60 -14.37 -11.34
CA ARG A 697 4.23 -15.80 -11.26
C ARG A 697 3.76 -16.25 -9.87
N GLU A 698 4.31 -15.67 -8.82
CA GLU A 698 3.99 -15.94 -7.40
C GLU A 698 3.19 -14.77 -6.76
N LEU A 699 2.88 -13.73 -7.54
CA LEU A 699 2.06 -12.58 -7.15
C LEU A 699 0.86 -12.43 -8.12
N PRO A 700 -0.13 -13.35 -8.07
CA PRO A 700 -1.42 -13.15 -8.70
C PRO A 700 -2.18 -12.04 -7.97
N PHE A 701 -3.12 -11.39 -8.65
CA PHE A 701 -3.99 -10.36 -8.09
C PHE A 701 -5.38 -10.40 -8.71
N VAL A 702 -6.32 -9.72 -8.07
CA VAL A 702 -7.62 -9.40 -8.69
C VAL A 702 -7.74 -7.89 -8.85
N TYR A 703 -8.57 -7.43 -9.77
CA TYR A 703 -8.97 -6.02 -9.83
C TYR A 703 -10.45 -5.88 -10.20
N SER A 704 -11.04 -4.76 -9.81
CA SER A 704 -12.35 -4.30 -10.25
C SER A 704 -12.24 -2.90 -10.85
N GLU A 705 -13.18 -2.53 -11.71
CA GLU A 705 -13.20 -1.23 -12.39
C GLU A 705 -14.57 -0.58 -12.26
N LYS A 706 -14.61 0.74 -12.06
CA LYS A 706 -15.80 1.57 -12.17
C LYS A 706 -15.52 2.70 -13.16
N ARG A 707 -16.39 2.82 -14.17
CA ARG A 707 -16.26 3.83 -15.23
C ARG A 707 -17.18 5.02 -14.95
N TYR A 708 -16.62 6.21 -15.02
CA TYR A 708 -17.29 7.49 -14.79
C TYR A 708 -17.40 8.23 -16.12
N MET A 709 -18.63 8.40 -16.61
CA MET A 709 -18.90 9.10 -17.88
C MET A 709 -18.97 10.61 -17.64
N ASN A 710 -18.47 11.40 -18.60
CA ASN A 710 -18.49 12.87 -18.56
C ASN A 710 -17.81 13.47 -17.32
N ARG A 711 -16.85 12.76 -16.73
CA ARG A 711 -16.07 13.19 -15.56
C ARG A 711 -14.60 12.84 -15.75
N GLU A 712 -13.75 13.85 -15.63
CA GLU A 712 -12.30 13.73 -15.68
C GLU A 712 -11.78 13.66 -14.24
N ILE A 713 -11.70 12.43 -13.72
CA ILE A 713 -11.10 12.16 -12.40
C ILE A 713 -9.59 12.15 -12.57
N ASP A 714 -8.94 13.20 -12.08
CA ASP A 714 -7.49 13.39 -12.16
C ASP A 714 -6.74 12.65 -11.04
N THR A 715 -7.37 12.51 -9.88
CA THR A 715 -6.72 11.86 -8.75
C THR A 715 -7.70 11.09 -7.88
N VAL A 716 -7.19 9.99 -7.31
CA VAL A 716 -7.95 9.06 -6.51
C VAL A 716 -7.08 8.57 -5.35
N VAL A 717 -7.58 8.75 -4.14
CA VAL A 717 -6.87 8.35 -2.91
C VAL A 717 -7.77 7.41 -2.10
N MET A 718 -7.17 6.60 -1.24
CA MET A 718 -7.88 5.58 -0.48
C MET A 718 -7.38 5.43 0.95
N ASP A 719 -8.29 5.02 1.84
CA ASP A 719 -7.94 4.50 3.15
C ASP A 719 -8.61 3.13 3.40
N GLY A 720 -8.77 2.76 4.67
CA GLY A 720 -9.40 1.50 5.07
C GLY A 720 -10.92 1.47 4.96
N GLU A 721 -11.54 2.59 4.58
CA GLU A 721 -12.97 2.88 4.66
C GLU A 721 -13.48 3.63 3.44
N ARG A 722 -12.63 4.40 2.75
CA ARG A 722 -13.05 5.39 1.76
C ARG A 722 -12.23 5.29 0.48
N LEU A 723 -12.87 5.61 -0.65
CA LEU A 723 -12.20 6.10 -1.84
C LEU A 723 -12.61 7.56 -2.02
N VAL A 724 -11.64 8.44 -2.28
CA VAL A 724 -11.90 9.87 -2.47
C VAL A 724 -11.41 10.23 -3.87
N LEU A 725 -12.33 10.66 -4.73
CA LEU A 725 -12.08 11.03 -6.12
C LEU A 725 -12.01 12.56 -6.22
N PHE A 726 -11.00 13.06 -6.91
CA PHE A 726 -10.83 14.48 -7.22
C PHE A 726 -11.12 14.66 -8.71
N ASP A 727 -12.06 15.53 -9.03
CA ASP A 727 -12.36 15.92 -10.41
C ASP A 727 -12.45 17.44 -10.58
N TYR A 728 -12.41 17.86 -11.84
CA TYR A 728 -12.56 19.25 -12.24
C TYR A 728 -13.78 19.37 -13.15
N THR A 729 -14.73 20.22 -12.74
CA THR A 729 -15.94 20.55 -13.51
C THR A 729 -16.12 22.06 -13.50
N ASP A 730 -16.22 22.69 -14.68
CA ASP A 730 -16.39 24.15 -14.85
C ASP A 730 -15.40 25.01 -14.05
N ASP A 731 -14.09 24.72 -14.19
CA ASP A 731 -12.97 25.35 -13.48
C ASP A 731 -13.05 25.27 -11.93
N LYS A 732 -13.91 24.39 -11.39
CA LYS A 732 -14.02 24.10 -9.95
C LYS A 732 -13.54 22.69 -9.66
N GLU A 733 -12.79 22.55 -8.59
CA GLU A 733 -12.32 21.28 -8.06
C GLU A 733 -13.35 20.73 -7.07
N PHE A 734 -13.77 19.48 -7.25
CA PHE A 734 -14.66 18.76 -6.34
C PHE A 734 -14.01 17.49 -5.80
N MET A 735 -14.55 17.02 -4.69
CA MET A 735 -14.15 15.81 -3.99
C MET A 735 -15.38 14.91 -3.78
N GLU A 736 -15.43 13.78 -4.48
CA GLU A 736 -16.43 12.74 -4.24
C GLU A 736 -15.86 11.72 -3.24
N ILE A 737 -16.47 11.65 -2.06
CA ILE A 737 -16.17 10.69 -1.00
C ILE A 737 -17.09 9.49 -1.19
N LEU A 738 -16.50 8.31 -1.35
CA LEU A 738 -17.19 7.03 -1.43
C LEU A 738 -16.84 6.20 -0.20
N ASP A 739 -17.77 6.03 0.74
CA ASP A 739 -17.56 5.19 1.93
C ASP A 739 -17.89 3.72 1.64
N PHE A 740 -17.18 2.77 2.27
CA PHE A 740 -17.23 1.33 2.01
C PHE A 740 -17.44 0.48 3.27
#